data_AF-A0A2N1VFB4-F1
#
_entry.id   AF-A0A2N1VFB4-F1
#
_cell.length_a   1.000
_cell.length_b   1.000
_cell.length_c   1.000
_cell.angle_alpha   90.00
_cell.angle_beta   90.00
_cell.angle_gamma   90.00
#
_symmetry.space_group_name_H-M   'P 1'
#
loop_
_entity.id
_entity.type
_entity.pdbx_description
1 polymer ?
#
loop_
_entity_poly.entity_id
_entity_poly.type
_entity_poly.pdbx_seq_one_letter_code
_entity_poly.pdbx_strand_id
1 'polypeptide(L)'
;MKKLLILLFLIPLILSAQAGPPTPTPANAAITISLNLSAVSWTAFDDGNGVGPYDVELADASFAGPHSTVAFANSTASTSLSIPTLLFPSNTYYWRVRDTDINGSGLDGPWYTFSFTTLLTPTTQASAILFSSISTTGFTIDWTNGNGSDRAVFVRTGSTGTAFPINGTTYTASTTFGSGTQIGATGWYCVFNGPGSSPVSVTGLTAGATYSVMVIEFNGGAGTQAYNTNTATNNPKTQVTFPVVTTTPVTAGTVGTSVFSGGNVTFGGATVTVRGVVWDTSPNPTINPTSNGSGGGVFTSTVTGLTVGVRYYLRAYATNAAGTAYGADVTFVAANFNSSASISANFTTGVSILPIFEWDAITGGTTYDLQVSTSPTFSPLVTLTGATGLAVLTYTPAYPQYLNNGTLYYWRVKTNEGALAGVYTPAWQFNSVNVSKPVINPISPGVTAAYVGWYQVPYSSGLKYDLYRADDALMTVNVTTQSNLTNSYYTYNNLSNGQTYYLQVRSKNSAGTVIISYSDVVSFTTLSPPKPIISYPSGGVTVYASTPTFFWYIEGNEPGLDYEIEWQPLSTPFTNVPQITTTANKLYKTLSTALTAGGSYHWQVRSKAGPNVSAWSDPATFVEFSSLATVPPVPFPSWPAGSPTPTLYTNPPVLYYYIDVYATGLEFQAQYSTASSLSAGAGSSFNTSPVDLPWTTDLFSAIDISLVPGNTYYWHVRSRLAANPGVVSLYSATASFKIAVTASGAATTPIPTTPVGGIILDSPLSGVTLSWSATANEPLQYEVRIAQSNSVDGSGMLNHPLAVSTAGFTVSDPTNSILVSAIPYTLAPGTSYYWQARSRLTSNPLIISSWSMIASFATAAGSSSVVPLVISPNYLQPISSNTAVLTWKIPVPSESHLKFDVQYSKKADFTSATTQTNVNEPVAQVTGLDPNSTYYWRVLSKNDNGSVSSYSDAGSFKTSGTTAVEGVEIIPDVFELSQNYPNPFNPTTFISYSLPKNAFVTLKVYDMLGREVTSLVNREMVAGNHSVEWNGADQSGNRVASGAYIYRISAGNFISTKKMIMLK
;
A
#
# COMPACT_ATOMS: atom_id res chain seq x y z
N MET A 1 -80.10 109.73 58.12
CA MET A 1 -81.31 110.22 57.41
C MET A 1 -81.43 109.50 56.07
N LYS A 2 -82.65 109.16 55.60
CA LYS A 2 -83.06 108.89 54.18
C LYS A 2 -82.02 108.21 53.27
N LYS A 3 -82.14 106.96 52.78
CA LYS A 3 -83.20 106.26 51.98
C LYS A 3 -82.68 104.82 51.75
N LEU A 4 -83.42 103.78 51.31
CA LEU A 4 -84.84 103.43 51.24
C LEU A 4 -84.90 101.87 51.20
N LEU A 5 -86.03 101.26 51.52
CA LEU A 5 -86.20 99.82 51.82
C LEU A 5 -86.55 98.95 50.58
N ILE A 6 -86.39 97.61 50.74
CA ILE A 6 -87.15 96.53 50.04
C ILE A 6 -86.74 96.24 48.56
N LEU A 7 -86.66 94.98 48.04
CA LEU A 7 -87.27 93.69 48.41
C LEU A 7 -86.29 92.49 48.27
N LEU A 8 -86.55 91.39 49.02
CA LEU A 8 -85.87 90.08 48.92
C LEU A 8 -86.23 89.30 47.64
N PHE A 9 -85.29 88.48 47.16
CA PHE A 9 -85.55 87.08 46.80
C PHE A 9 -84.39 86.20 47.28
N LEU A 10 -84.68 85.19 48.11
CA LEU A 10 -83.72 84.17 48.52
C LEU A 10 -83.79 82.98 47.56
N ILE A 11 -82.65 82.62 46.97
CA ILE A 11 -82.39 81.32 46.32
C ILE A 11 -81.02 80.88 46.85
N PRO A 12 -80.84 79.61 47.27
CA PRO A 12 -79.72 79.24 48.14
C PRO A 12 -78.36 79.36 47.45
N LEU A 13 -77.42 80.01 48.14
CA LEU A 13 -76.01 79.99 47.75
C LEU A 13 -75.45 78.60 48.06
N ILE A 14 -75.43 77.72 47.05
CA ILE A 14 -74.60 76.52 47.09
C ILE A 14 -73.16 77.03 47.03
N LEU A 15 -72.44 76.98 48.16
CA LEU A 15 -70.98 76.93 48.10
C LEU A 15 -70.62 75.60 47.44
N SER A 16 -70.33 75.62 46.15
CA SER A 16 -69.54 74.55 45.54
C SER A 16 -68.19 74.54 46.28
N ALA A 17 -67.82 73.38 46.81
CA ALA A 17 -66.52 73.22 47.44
C ALA A 17 -65.47 73.43 46.36
N GLN A 18 -64.59 74.41 46.55
CA GLN A 18 -63.39 74.57 45.72
C GLN A 18 -62.65 73.24 45.71
N ALA A 19 -62.44 72.67 44.52
CA ALA A 19 -61.72 71.40 44.38
C ALA A 19 -60.35 71.52 45.05
N GLY A 20 -60.00 70.55 45.88
CA GLY A 20 -58.69 70.49 46.52
C GLY A 20 -57.57 70.34 45.47
N PRO A 21 -56.31 70.61 45.83
CA PRO A 21 -55.19 70.40 44.93
C PRO A 21 -55.16 68.92 44.45
N PRO A 22 -54.72 68.65 43.21
CA PRO A 22 -54.59 67.29 42.70
C PRO A 22 -53.84 66.38 43.67
N THR A 23 -54.42 65.22 43.97
CA THR A 23 -53.71 64.15 44.67
C THR A 23 -52.87 63.36 43.65
N PRO A 24 -51.52 63.37 43.77
CA PRO A 24 -50.63 62.73 42.80
C PRO A 24 -50.44 61.23 43.06
N THR A 25 -50.21 60.47 42.00
CA THR A 25 -49.78 59.06 42.03
C THR A 25 -48.66 58.86 40.98
N PRO A 26 -47.40 58.59 41.38
CA PRO A 26 -46.91 58.42 42.75
C PRO A 26 -47.13 59.66 43.64
N ALA A 27 -47.26 59.43 44.95
CA ALA A 27 -47.41 60.51 45.93
C ALA A 27 -46.22 61.49 45.87
N ASN A 28 -46.45 62.75 46.24
CA ASN A 28 -45.38 63.75 46.22
C ASN A 28 -44.26 63.38 47.20
N ALA A 29 -43.01 63.52 46.75
CA ALA A 29 -41.80 63.04 47.42
C ALA A 29 -41.80 61.53 47.75
N ALA A 30 -42.57 60.70 47.03
CA ALA A 30 -42.49 59.25 47.18
C ALA A 30 -41.09 58.73 46.79
N ILE A 31 -40.54 57.85 47.62
CA ILE A 31 -39.24 57.22 47.43
C ILE A 31 -39.46 55.75 47.06
N THR A 32 -38.50 55.11 46.37
CA THR A 32 -38.52 53.69 45.94
C THR A 32 -39.45 53.37 44.77
N ILE A 33 -39.75 54.36 43.93
CA ILE A 33 -40.58 54.16 42.74
C ILE A 33 -39.89 53.26 41.71
N SER A 34 -40.63 52.31 41.14
CA SER A 34 -40.10 51.37 40.15
C SER A 34 -39.52 52.07 38.92
N LEU A 35 -38.42 51.51 38.39
CA LEU A 35 -37.79 51.97 37.14
C LEU A 35 -38.70 51.82 35.92
N ASN A 36 -39.70 50.92 36.00
CA ASN A 36 -40.69 50.67 34.96
C ASN A 36 -42.06 51.32 35.23
N LEU A 37 -42.11 52.40 36.02
CA LEU A 37 -43.34 53.18 36.22
C LEU A 37 -43.95 53.54 34.85
N SER A 38 -45.15 53.05 34.56
CA SER A 38 -45.78 53.17 33.24
C SER A 38 -46.43 54.54 33.01
N ALA A 39 -46.83 55.23 34.07
CA ALA A 39 -47.44 56.55 34.02
C ALA A 39 -47.28 57.30 35.36
N VAL A 40 -47.30 58.64 35.31
CA VAL A 40 -47.75 59.47 36.45
C VAL A 40 -49.24 59.77 36.27
N SER A 41 -49.97 59.96 37.37
CA SER A 41 -51.41 60.20 37.35
C SER A 41 -51.85 61.11 38.50
N TRP A 42 -53.00 61.75 38.35
CA TRP A 42 -53.60 62.64 39.34
C TRP A 42 -55.09 62.33 39.48
N THR A 43 -55.68 62.78 40.57
CA THR A 43 -57.14 62.93 40.67
C THR A 43 -57.57 64.14 39.84
N ALA A 44 -58.65 64.00 39.08
CA ALA A 44 -59.23 65.12 38.33
C ALA A 44 -59.53 66.29 39.29
N PHE A 45 -59.13 67.48 38.89
CA PHE A 45 -59.42 68.74 39.56
C PHE A 45 -59.93 69.70 38.47
N ASP A 46 -61.09 70.28 38.74
CA ASP A 46 -61.91 71.11 37.86
C ASP A 46 -62.86 71.87 38.79
N ASP A 47 -63.17 73.12 38.48
CA ASP A 47 -64.00 74.02 39.30
C ASP A 47 -65.47 74.11 38.85
N GLY A 48 -65.90 73.37 37.84
CA GLY A 48 -67.33 72.98 37.76
C GLY A 48 -67.92 72.41 36.49
N ASN A 49 -67.18 72.14 35.41
CA ASN A 49 -67.79 71.88 34.08
C ASN A 49 -67.52 70.49 33.44
N GLY A 50 -66.75 69.62 34.10
CA GLY A 50 -66.38 68.29 33.62
C GLY A 50 -64.99 68.25 33.00
N VAL A 51 -64.30 67.10 33.16
CA VAL A 51 -62.87 66.82 32.89
C VAL A 51 -62.22 67.79 31.89
N GLY A 52 -61.60 68.84 32.41
CA GLY A 52 -60.86 69.83 31.64
C GLY A 52 -59.60 69.24 30.98
N PRO A 53 -59.13 69.83 29.86
CA PRO A 53 -57.87 69.43 29.25
C PRO A 53 -56.67 69.84 30.12
N TYR A 54 -55.77 68.91 30.38
CA TYR A 54 -54.58 69.12 31.22
C TYR A 54 -53.30 69.25 30.39
N ASP A 55 -52.42 70.18 30.78
CA ASP A 55 -51.01 70.13 30.39
C ASP A 55 -50.22 69.40 31.46
N VAL A 56 -49.41 68.41 31.07
CA VAL A 56 -48.57 67.64 32.00
C VAL A 56 -47.17 67.44 31.45
N GLU A 57 -46.19 67.71 32.31
CA GLU A 57 -44.77 67.51 32.01
C GLU A 57 -44.10 66.69 33.12
N LEU A 58 -43.31 65.69 32.72
CA LEU A 58 -42.35 64.97 33.56
C LEU A 58 -40.94 65.33 33.12
N ALA A 59 -40.06 65.67 34.06
CA ALA A 59 -38.69 66.10 33.83
C ALA A 59 -37.69 65.41 34.79
N ASP A 60 -36.43 65.35 34.38
CA ASP A 60 -35.32 64.74 35.12
C ASP A 60 -34.74 65.61 36.25
N ALA A 61 -35.14 66.88 36.32
CA ALA A 61 -34.70 67.87 37.30
C ALA A 61 -35.84 68.87 37.61
N SER A 62 -35.65 69.68 38.65
CA SER A 62 -36.67 70.64 39.09
C SER A 62 -36.89 71.76 38.08
N PHE A 63 -38.15 72.11 37.81
CA PHE A 63 -38.56 73.20 36.90
C PHE A 63 -38.07 74.62 37.27
N ALA A 64 -37.37 74.78 38.40
CA ALA A 64 -36.71 76.04 38.81
C ALA A 64 -35.35 76.27 38.11
N GLY A 65 -34.84 75.31 37.34
CA GLY A 65 -33.58 75.39 36.60
C GLY A 65 -33.64 74.66 35.26
N PRO A 66 -32.50 74.51 34.55
CA PRO A 66 -32.44 73.70 33.33
C PRO A 66 -32.78 72.24 33.65
N HIS A 67 -33.62 71.63 32.82
CA HIS A 67 -34.12 70.26 32.95
C HIS A 67 -34.38 69.68 31.56
N SER A 68 -34.40 68.35 31.46
CA SER A 68 -34.79 67.61 30.26
C SER A 68 -36.21 67.08 30.43
N THR A 69 -37.08 67.35 29.48
CA THR A 69 -38.42 66.76 29.41
C THR A 69 -38.32 65.26 29.10
N VAL A 70 -38.85 64.43 30.00
CA VAL A 70 -38.87 62.95 29.92
C VAL A 70 -40.14 62.46 29.25
N ALA A 71 -41.27 63.10 29.57
CA ALA A 71 -42.56 62.89 28.92
C ALA A 71 -43.38 64.19 29.00
N PHE A 72 -44.20 64.46 27.98
CA PHE A 72 -45.06 65.64 27.93
C PHE A 72 -46.36 65.32 27.19
N ALA A 73 -47.47 65.85 27.69
CA ALA A 73 -48.75 65.89 27.00
C ALA A 73 -49.33 67.31 27.13
N ASN A 74 -49.80 67.85 26.02
CA ASN A 74 -50.48 69.14 25.97
C ASN A 74 -51.99 68.91 25.81
N SER A 75 -52.80 69.66 26.54
CA SER A 75 -54.27 69.68 26.42
C SER A 75 -54.93 68.28 26.40
N THR A 76 -54.52 67.38 27.30
CA THR A 76 -55.04 66.00 27.37
C THR A 76 -56.23 65.86 28.32
N ALA A 77 -57.29 65.16 27.88
CA ALA A 77 -58.43 64.79 28.74
C ALA A 77 -58.14 63.55 29.62
N SER A 78 -56.91 63.02 29.59
CA SER A 78 -56.46 61.92 30.46
C SER A 78 -56.04 62.45 31.82
N THR A 79 -56.36 61.75 32.91
CA THR A 79 -55.80 62.01 34.26
C THR A 79 -54.49 61.26 34.51
N SER A 80 -53.78 60.88 33.44
CA SER A 80 -52.46 60.26 33.47
C SER A 80 -51.58 60.62 32.27
N LEU A 81 -50.27 60.66 32.49
CA LEU A 81 -49.22 60.84 31.49
C LEU A 81 -48.35 59.58 31.44
N SER A 82 -48.41 58.86 30.33
CA SER A 82 -47.60 57.66 30.08
C SER A 82 -46.11 57.99 29.99
N ILE A 83 -45.27 57.14 30.57
CA ILE A 83 -43.81 57.25 30.52
C ILE A 83 -43.28 56.29 29.45
N PRO A 84 -42.62 56.79 28.37
CA PRO A 84 -42.25 55.96 27.22
C PRO A 84 -40.93 55.19 27.39
N THR A 85 -40.16 55.48 28.44
CA THR A 85 -38.80 54.95 28.68
C THR A 85 -38.63 54.51 30.13
N LEU A 86 -37.68 53.61 30.37
CA LEU A 86 -37.28 53.27 31.74
C LEU A 86 -36.65 54.47 32.42
N LEU A 87 -37.02 54.69 33.68
CA LEU A 87 -36.44 55.74 34.51
C LEU A 87 -35.07 55.31 35.04
N PHE A 88 -34.14 56.26 35.17
CA PHE A 88 -32.83 56.02 35.78
C PHE A 88 -33.00 55.78 37.28
N PRO A 89 -32.28 54.82 37.89
CA PRO A 89 -32.34 54.56 39.33
C PRO A 89 -31.67 55.69 40.13
N SER A 90 -32.05 55.82 41.40
CA SER A 90 -31.59 56.88 42.32
C SER A 90 -31.84 58.33 41.87
N ASN A 91 -32.58 58.56 40.79
CA ASN A 91 -32.91 59.89 40.29
C ASN A 91 -34.25 60.37 40.86
N THR A 92 -34.30 61.66 41.25
CA THR A 92 -35.54 62.35 41.59
C THR A 92 -36.11 63.02 40.36
N TYR A 93 -37.23 62.49 39.88
CA TYR A 93 -38.00 63.07 38.79
C TYR A 93 -39.00 64.08 39.35
N TYR A 94 -39.24 65.13 38.58
CA TYR A 94 -40.21 66.18 38.90
C TYR A 94 -41.28 66.17 37.83
N TRP A 95 -42.54 66.26 38.21
CA TRP A 95 -43.63 66.42 37.25
C TRP A 95 -44.60 67.50 37.69
N ARG A 96 -45.25 68.11 36.72
CA ARG A 96 -46.22 69.18 36.95
C ARG A 96 -47.46 68.99 36.09
N VAL A 97 -48.60 69.37 36.64
CA VAL A 97 -49.90 69.38 35.96
C VAL A 97 -50.62 70.69 36.19
N ARG A 98 -51.28 71.21 35.16
CA ARG A 98 -52.24 72.31 35.25
C ARG A 98 -53.48 71.99 34.42
N ASP A 99 -54.61 72.54 34.82
CA ASP A 99 -55.78 72.68 33.95
C ASP A 99 -55.49 73.77 32.89
N THR A 100 -55.92 73.57 31.65
CA THR A 100 -55.77 74.54 30.54
C THR A 100 -57.07 75.26 30.20
N ASP A 101 -58.19 74.94 30.87
CA ASP A 101 -59.48 75.60 30.66
C ASP A 101 -60.22 75.86 31.98
N ILE A 102 -59.58 76.62 32.89
CA ILE A 102 -60.13 76.90 34.22
C ILE A 102 -61.52 77.56 34.11
N ASN A 103 -62.54 77.03 34.78
CA ASN A 103 -63.97 77.39 34.66
C ASN A 103 -64.56 77.38 33.23
N GLY A 104 -63.91 76.80 32.21
CA GLY A 104 -64.33 76.98 30.82
C GLY A 104 -64.04 78.38 30.26
N SER A 105 -63.04 79.09 30.82
CA SER A 105 -62.71 80.48 30.48
C SER A 105 -61.64 80.65 29.40
N GLY A 106 -61.04 79.56 28.92
CA GLY A 106 -59.92 79.57 27.98
C GLY A 106 -58.61 80.10 28.58
N LEU A 107 -58.46 80.03 29.90
CA LEU A 107 -57.26 80.46 30.63
C LEU A 107 -56.58 79.29 31.34
N ASP A 108 -55.25 79.27 31.27
CA ASP A 108 -54.42 78.29 31.96
C ASP A 108 -54.47 78.48 33.49
N GLY A 109 -54.71 77.38 34.22
CA GLY A 109 -54.58 77.31 35.66
C GLY A 109 -53.12 77.27 36.16
N PRO A 110 -52.91 77.36 37.49
CA PRO A 110 -51.57 77.27 38.09
C PRO A 110 -50.99 75.86 37.97
N TRP A 111 -49.66 75.78 37.83
CA TRP A 111 -48.93 74.53 37.84
C TRP A 111 -48.83 73.94 39.25
N TYR A 112 -49.41 72.76 39.46
CA TYR A 112 -49.14 71.92 40.63
C TYR A 112 -47.91 71.05 40.33
N THR A 113 -46.86 71.18 41.15
CA THR A 113 -45.60 70.46 40.98
C THR A 113 -45.42 69.39 42.04
N PHE A 114 -45.00 68.21 41.60
CA PHE A 114 -44.75 67.03 42.41
C PHE A 114 -43.36 66.46 42.07
N SER A 115 -42.83 65.62 42.94
CA SER A 115 -41.63 64.83 42.67
C SER A 115 -41.77 63.41 43.17
N PHE A 116 -40.93 62.52 42.67
CA PHE A 116 -40.72 61.19 43.22
C PHE A 116 -39.29 60.74 42.92
N THR A 117 -38.72 59.91 43.78
CA THR A 117 -37.39 59.32 43.61
C THR A 117 -37.55 57.86 43.21
N THR A 118 -36.89 57.48 42.12
CA THR A 118 -36.84 56.08 41.68
C THR A 118 -36.11 55.21 42.68
N LEU A 119 -36.18 53.90 42.48
CA LEU A 119 -35.54 52.90 43.31
C LEU A 119 -34.06 53.19 43.50
N LEU A 120 -33.64 53.31 44.76
CA LEU A 120 -32.27 53.59 45.13
C LEU A 120 -31.38 52.39 44.81
N THR A 121 -30.26 52.62 44.11
CA THR A 121 -29.14 51.69 44.04
C THR A 121 -28.58 51.43 45.44
N PRO A 122 -28.19 50.19 45.81
CA PRO A 122 -27.48 49.93 47.05
C PRO A 122 -26.21 50.79 47.15
N THR A 123 -25.95 51.35 48.33
CA THR A 123 -24.78 52.22 48.57
C THR A 123 -23.57 51.47 49.13
N THR A 124 -23.78 50.28 49.68
CA THR A 124 -22.73 49.37 50.16
C THR A 124 -22.75 48.12 49.29
N GLN A 125 -21.64 47.85 48.61
CA GLN A 125 -21.45 46.69 47.75
C GLN A 125 -21.10 45.43 48.57
N ALA A 126 -21.41 44.25 48.04
CA ALA A 126 -20.88 42.97 48.56
C ALA A 126 -19.35 42.98 48.58
N SER A 127 -18.72 42.30 49.54
CA SER A 127 -17.26 42.34 49.70
C SER A 127 -16.70 41.01 50.21
N ALA A 128 -15.38 40.92 50.31
CA ALA A 128 -14.68 39.78 50.89
C ALA A 128 -15.04 38.44 50.23
N ILE A 129 -15.01 38.37 48.88
CA ILE A 129 -15.27 37.11 48.17
C ILE A 129 -14.26 36.04 48.62
N LEU A 130 -14.74 34.87 49.01
CA LEU A 130 -13.97 33.68 49.36
C LEU A 130 -14.30 32.55 48.38
N PHE A 131 -13.35 31.63 48.21
CA PHE A 131 -13.50 30.46 47.37
C PHE A 131 -13.19 29.20 48.18
N SER A 132 -14.05 28.20 48.06
CA SER A 132 -13.91 26.88 48.69
C SER A 132 -14.27 25.78 47.69
N SER A 133 -14.05 24.52 48.07
CA SER A 133 -14.38 23.34 47.24
C SER A 133 -13.88 23.45 45.79
N ILE A 134 -12.67 24.00 45.61
CA ILE A 134 -12.07 24.19 44.29
C ILE A 134 -11.78 22.81 43.69
N SER A 135 -12.12 22.64 42.42
CA SER A 135 -11.95 21.41 41.67
C SER A 135 -11.39 21.72 40.27
N THR A 136 -11.34 20.71 39.39
CA THR A 136 -11.01 20.90 37.98
C THR A 136 -12.15 21.52 37.18
N THR A 137 -13.42 21.46 37.63
CA THR A 137 -14.57 21.91 36.84
C THR A 137 -15.56 22.82 37.60
N GLY A 138 -15.18 23.28 38.78
CA GLY A 138 -16.04 24.07 39.65
C GLY A 138 -15.34 24.63 40.89
N PHE A 139 -15.96 25.61 41.52
CA PHE A 139 -15.62 26.11 42.85
C PHE A 139 -16.87 26.67 43.53
N THR A 140 -16.81 26.83 44.85
CA THR A 140 -17.87 27.41 45.67
C THR A 140 -17.50 28.84 46.05
N ILE A 141 -18.42 29.78 45.87
CA ILE A 141 -18.26 31.22 46.06
C ILE A 141 -18.99 31.63 47.35
N ASP A 142 -18.30 32.34 48.24
CA ASP A 142 -18.87 32.93 49.46
C ASP A 142 -18.50 34.43 49.54
N TRP A 143 -19.25 35.26 50.26
CA TRP A 143 -19.02 36.71 50.36
C TRP A 143 -19.73 37.33 51.58
N THR A 144 -19.29 38.53 51.97
CA THR A 144 -20.00 39.40 52.91
C THR A 144 -21.01 40.26 52.17
N ASN A 145 -22.28 40.17 52.52
CA ASN A 145 -23.35 40.99 51.93
C ASN A 145 -23.12 42.49 52.12
N GLY A 146 -23.53 43.27 51.13
CA GLY A 146 -23.71 44.72 51.23
C GLY A 146 -25.10 45.09 51.75
N ASN A 147 -25.66 46.21 51.26
CA ASN A 147 -26.97 46.73 51.71
C ASN A 147 -28.07 46.69 50.64
N GLY A 148 -27.95 45.85 49.62
CA GLY A 148 -29.05 45.55 48.70
C GLY A 148 -30.07 44.58 49.31
N SER A 149 -31.30 44.60 48.80
CA SER A 149 -32.29 43.56 49.10
C SER A 149 -31.87 42.20 48.55
N ASP A 150 -31.15 42.19 47.43
CA ASP A 150 -30.83 41.00 46.65
C ASP A 150 -29.41 41.09 46.04
N ARG A 151 -28.89 39.96 45.53
CA ARG A 151 -27.58 39.87 44.87
C ARG A 151 -27.64 39.13 43.56
N ALA A 152 -26.83 39.56 42.59
CA ALA A 152 -26.51 38.81 41.40
C ALA A 152 -25.01 38.47 41.37
N VAL A 153 -24.66 37.21 41.13
CA VAL A 153 -23.25 36.77 40.98
C VAL A 153 -22.97 36.56 39.50
N PHE A 154 -21.93 37.22 39.00
CA PHE A 154 -21.45 37.07 37.63
C PHE A 154 -20.06 36.46 37.60
N VAL A 155 -19.85 35.54 36.66
CA VAL A 155 -18.56 34.84 36.45
C VAL A 155 -18.12 35.03 35.01
N ARG A 156 -16.81 35.19 34.78
CA ARG A 156 -16.19 35.30 33.45
C ARG A 156 -14.82 34.61 33.43
N THR A 157 -14.45 34.02 32.30
CA THR A 157 -13.07 33.55 32.05
C THR A 157 -12.08 34.72 31.92
N GLY A 158 -10.92 34.60 32.57
CA GLY A 158 -9.85 35.61 32.55
C GLY A 158 -9.45 36.10 33.94
N SER A 159 -8.54 37.08 33.98
CA SER A 159 -7.94 37.63 35.21
C SER A 159 -8.27 39.10 35.47
N THR A 160 -9.05 39.74 34.59
CA THR A 160 -9.36 41.18 34.64
C THR A 160 -10.84 41.44 34.33
N GLY A 161 -11.27 42.68 34.56
CA GLY A 161 -12.60 43.18 34.22
C GLY A 161 -13.57 43.28 35.40
N THR A 162 -14.62 44.06 35.20
CA THR A 162 -15.74 44.29 36.13
C THR A 162 -17.04 43.94 35.40
N ALA A 163 -18.05 43.46 36.12
CA ALA A 163 -19.38 43.20 35.56
C ALA A 163 -20.23 44.48 35.63
N PHE A 164 -20.87 44.85 34.51
CA PHE A 164 -21.72 46.03 34.37
C PHE A 164 -23.13 45.62 33.91
N PRO A 165 -23.96 45.01 34.77
CA PRO A 165 -25.35 44.71 34.47
C PRO A 165 -26.15 45.99 34.21
N ILE A 166 -27.16 45.88 33.34
CA ILE A 166 -27.99 47.01 32.91
C ILE A 166 -29.18 47.15 33.87
N ASN A 167 -29.39 48.35 34.40
CA ASN A 167 -30.54 48.63 35.28
C ASN A 167 -31.88 48.34 34.58
N GLY A 168 -32.84 47.81 35.32
CA GLY A 168 -34.12 47.32 34.80
C GLY A 168 -34.05 45.96 34.08
N THR A 169 -32.86 45.39 33.85
CA THR A 169 -32.71 44.08 33.19
C THR A 169 -32.61 42.95 34.21
N THR A 170 -33.35 41.86 34.01
CA THR A 170 -33.22 40.64 34.84
C THR A 170 -32.38 39.59 34.14
N TYR A 171 -31.37 39.09 34.86
CA TYR A 171 -30.47 38.04 34.40
C TYR A 171 -30.89 36.69 35.01
N THR A 172 -31.26 35.72 34.17
CA THR A 172 -31.56 34.35 34.62
C THR A 172 -30.27 33.67 35.06
N ALA A 173 -30.26 33.13 36.28
CA ALA A 173 -29.10 32.49 36.86
C ALA A 173 -29.00 30.99 36.50
N SER A 174 -27.77 30.48 36.37
CA SER A 174 -27.48 29.04 36.33
C SER A 174 -26.14 28.75 37.01
N THR A 175 -26.13 27.81 37.95
CA THR A 175 -24.91 27.33 38.61
C THR A 175 -23.92 26.67 37.64
N THR A 176 -24.39 26.15 36.51
CA THR A 176 -23.52 25.77 35.39
C THR A 176 -23.08 27.03 34.64
N PHE A 177 -21.77 27.30 34.63
CA PHE A 177 -21.15 28.41 33.92
C PHE A 177 -21.47 28.40 32.42
N GLY A 178 -21.72 29.57 31.84
CA GLY A 178 -22.09 29.73 30.44
C GLY A 178 -23.57 29.48 30.12
N SER A 179 -24.35 28.87 31.04
CA SER A 179 -25.78 28.57 30.81
C SER A 179 -26.75 29.63 31.34
N GLY A 180 -26.29 30.57 32.18
CA GLY A 180 -27.10 31.71 32.64
C GLY A 180 -27.12 32.86 31.62
N THR A 181 -27.95 33.89 31.86
CA THR A 181 -27.99 35.07 30.99
C THR A 181 -26.65 35.81 31.05
N GLN A 182 -26.13 36.17 29.87
CA GLN A 182 -24.92 36.96 29.71
C GLN A 182 -25.21 38.47 29.80
N ILE A 183 -24.30 39.25 30.40
CA ILE A 183 -24.33 40.72 30.27
C ILE A 183 -23.89 41.08 28.85
N GLY A 184 -24.86 41.38 27.97
CA GLY A 184 -24.60 41.65 26.56
C GLY A 184 -23.76 40.54 25.92
N ALA A 185 -22.67 40.92 25.23
CA ALA A 185 -21.67 39.98 24.68
C ALA A 185 -20.33 40.01 25.46
N THR A 186 -20.34 40.28 26.77
CA THR A 186 -19.12 40.63 27.54
C THR A 186 -18.33 39.45 28.13
N GLY A 187 -18.86 38.22 28.04
CA GLY A 187 -18.32 37.03 28.71
C GLY A 187 -18.80 36.82 30.15
N TRP A 188 -19.47 37.80 30.77
CA TRP A 188 -20.00 37.68 32.14
C TRP A 188 -21.35 36.97 32.15
N TYR A 189 -21.40 35.76 32.71
CA TYR A 189 -22.61 34.95 32.86
C TYR A 189 -23.14 35.00 34.29
N CYS A 190 -24.45 35.15 34.45
CA CYS A 190 -25.12 35.12 35.75
C CYS A 190 -25.20 33.70 36.31
N VAL A 191 -24.61 33.46 37.49
CA VAL A 191 -24.64 32.16 38.18
C VAL A 191 -25.54 32.11 39.41
N PHE A 192 -25.92 33.28 39.94
CA PHE A 192 -26.91 33.44 41.00
C PHE A 192 -27.64 34.78 40.85
N ASN A 193 -28.92 34.84 41.21
CA ASN A 193 -29.74 36.05 41.25
C ASN A 193 -30.88 35.87 42.27
N GLY A 194 -30.92 36.66 43.36
CA GLY A 194 -32.00 36.61 44.35
C GLY A 194 -31.67 37.15 45.75
N PRO A 195 -32.61 37.01 46.71
CA PRO A 195 -32.57 37.71 48.00
C PRO A 195 -31.47 37.20 48.94
N GLY A 196 -31.04 35.95 48.77
CA GLY A 196 -29.85 35.43 49.43
C GLY A 196 -29.54 34.00 49.06
N SER A 197 -28.31 33.76 48.60
CA SER A 197 -27.61 32.51 48.90
C SER A 197 -26.12 32.78 48.87
N SER A 198 -25.49 32.74 50.04
CA SER A 198 -24.10 32.30 50.13
C SER A 198 -24.10 30.97 50.90
N PRO A 199 -23.32 29.95 50.50
CA PRO A 199 -22.41 29.95 49.36
C PRO A 199 -23.07 29.46 48.04
N VAL A 200 -22.49 29.82 46.89
CA VAL A 200 -22.92 29.41 45.54
C VAL A 200 -21.89 28.47 44.91
N SER A 201 -22.26 27.22 44.67
CA SER A 201 -21.43 26.26 43.94
C SER A 201 -21.59 26.43 42.42
N VAL A 202 -20.49 26.74 41.74
CA VAL A 202 -20.44 26.88 40.27
C VAL A 202 -19.77 25.67 39.64
N THR A 203 -20.37 25.14 38.57
CA THR A 203 -19.91 23.97 37.81
C THR A 203 -19.73 24.30 36.31
N GLY A 204 -19.19 23.37 35.53
CA GLY A 204 -18.98 23.57 34.08
C GLY A 204 -17.80 24.48 33.74
N LEU A 205 -16.87 24.69 34.68
CA LEU A 205 -15.64 25.45 34.45
C LEU A 205 -14.60 24.61 33.70
N THR A 206 -13.72 25.28 32.97
CA THR A 206 -12.57 24.69 32.30
C THR A 206 -11.45 24.43 33.30
N ALA A 207 -10.87 23.23 33.28
CA ALA A 207 -9.76 22.87 34.16
C ALA A 207 -8.50 23.69 33.89
N GLY A 208 -7.80 24.11 34.94
CA GLY A 208 -6.61 24.93 34.86
C GLY A 208 -6.82 26.26 34.15
N ALA A 209 -7.97 26.91 34.33
CA ALA A 209 -8.28 28.23 33.81
C ALA A 209 -8.50 29.24 34.95
N THR A 210 -8.32 30.53 34.66
CA THR A 210 -8.60 31.63 35.58
C THR A 210 -10.00 32.18 35.33
N TYR A 211 -10.73 32.48 36.40
CA TYR A 211 -12.06 33.08 36.39
C TYR A 211 -12.10 34.33 37.25
N SER A 212 -12.68 35.41 36.73
CA SER A 212 -13.10 36.57 37.50
C SER A 212 -14.53 36.37 37.99
N VAL A 213 -14.78 36.71 39.25
CA VAL A 213 -16.10 36.67 39.90
C VAL A 213 -16.42 38.06 40.45
N MET A 214 -17.64 38.53 40.22
CA MET A 214 -18.17 39.74 40.85
C MET A 214 -19.54 39.44 41.48
N VAL A 215 -19.72 39.87 42.72
CA VAL A 215 -21.02 39.84 43.41
C VAL A 215 -21.58 41.25 43.37
N ILE A 216 -22.82 41.41 42.92
CA ILE A 216 -23.45 42.71 42.70
C ILE A 216 -24.71 42.78 43.55
N GLU A 217 -24.70 43.65 44.55
CA GLU A 217 -25.90 44.03 45.30
C GLU A 217 -26.84 44.81 44.37
N PHE A 218 -28.14 44.51 44.44
CA PHE A 218 -29.18 45.31 43.79
C PHE A 218 -30.41 45.46 44.68
N ASN A 219 -31.24 46.43 44.34
CA ASN A 219 -32.59 46.57 44.88
C ASN A 219 -33.61 46.35 43.76
N GLY A 220 -34.78 45.78 44.10
CA GLY A 220 -35.95 45.74 43.21
C GLY A 220 -36.27 44.38 42.61
N GLY A 221 -37.55 44.19 42.26
CA GLY A 221 -38.04 42.96 41.63
C GLY A 221 -37.65 42.82 40.16
N ALA A 222 -37.99 41.67 39.56
CA ALA A 222 -37.70 41.39 38.16
C ALA A 222 -38.23 42.50 37.21
N GLY A 223 -37.41 42.90 36.24
CA GLY A 223 -37.66 44.03 35.33
C GLY A 223 -37.43 45.43 35.93
N THR A 224 -37.01 45.54 37.19
CA THR A 224 -36.93 46.82 37.93
C THR A 224 -35.61 47.00 38.70
N GLN A 225 -34.64 46.11 38.47
CA GLN A 225 -33.45 45.96 39.30
C GLN A 225 -32.48 47.15 39.15
N ALA A 226 -32.12 47.76 40.28
CA ALA A 226 -31.15 48.85 40.39
C ALA A 226 -29.83 48.31 40.96
N TYR A 227 -28.85 48.09 40.08
CA TYR A 227 -27.57 47.44 40.41
C TYR A 227 -26.52 48.44 40.92
N ASN A 228 -25.82 48.08 42.00
CA ASN A 228 -24.59 48.77 42.40
C ASN A 228 -23.41 48.17 41.63
N THR A 229 -22.78 48.89 40.70
CA THR A 229 -21.64 48.38 39.91
C THR A 229 -20.27 48.82 40.45
N ASN A 230 -20.21 49.41 41.64
CA ASN A 230 -18.94 49.79 42.27
C ASN A 230 -18.15 48.55 42.68
N THR A 231 -16.82 48.69 42.78
CA THR A 231 -15.95 47.66 43.36
C THR A 231 -15.88 47.78 44.88
N ALA A 232 -15.45 46.71 45.54
CA ALA A 232 -15.18 46.68 46.98
C ALA A 232 -13.95 45.81 47.28
N THR A 233 -13.54 45.74 48.55
CA THR A 233 -12.44 44.87 48.99
C THR A 233 -12.72 43.42 48.57
N ASN A 234 -11.83 42.86 47.72
CA ASN A 234 -12.00 41.53 47.13
C ASN A 234 -13.32 41.33 46.35
N ASN A 235 -13.80 42.37 45.65
CA ASN A 235 -14.92 42.26 44.70
C ASN A 235 -14.78 43.29 43.55
N PRO A 236 -14.49 42.87 42.30
CA PRO A 236 -14.33 41.48 41.84
C PRO A 236 -13.09 40.79 42.43
N LYS A 237 -13.09 39.45 42.38
CA LYS A 237 -11.95 38.60 42.77
C LYS A 237 -11.74 37.49 41.75
N THR A 238 -10.49 37.07 41.56
CA THR A 238 -10.14 35.97 40.66
C THR A 238 -9.94 34.64 41.42
N GLN A 239 -10.26 33.54 40.75
CA GLN A 239 -9.98 32.17 41.20
C GLN A 239 -9.43 31.35 40.03
N VAL A 240 -8.55 30.40 40.32
CA VAL A 240 -8.04 29.43 39.36
C VAL A 240 -8.61 28.04 39.68
N THR A 241 -8.98 27.27 38.67
CA THR A 241 -9.36 25.85 38.80
C THR A 241 -8.12 24.95 38.78
N PHE A 242 -8.20 23.76 39.37
CA PHE A 242 -7.12 22.77 39.28
C PHE A 242 -6.88 22.33 37.84
N PRO A 243 -5.62 22.06 37.41
CA PRO A 243 -5.35 21.40 36.14
C PRO A 243 -5.76 19.93 36.21
N VAL A 244 -6.01 19.30 35.05
CA VAL A 244 -6.16 17.84 35.00
C VAL A 244 -4.76 17.23 34.90
N VAL A 245 -4.51 16.21 35.73
CA VAL A 245 -3.26 15.47 35.77
C VAL A 245 -3.57 13.99 35.62
N THR A 246 -2.87 13.30 34.72
CA THR A 246 -2.89 11.84 34.62
C THR A 246 -1.52 11.27 34.97
N THR A 247 -1.48 10.12 35.64
CA THR A 247 -0.23 9.42 35.98
C THR A 247 0.11 8.39 34.90
N THR A 248 1.34 8.40 34.42
CA THR A 248 1.85 7.38 33.49
C THR A 248 2.25 6.12 34.28
N PRO A 249 1.90 4.90 33.81
CA PRO A 249 2.36 3.65 34.44
C PRO A 249 3.88 3.62 34.67
N VAL A 250 4.28 2.95 35.74
CA VAL A 250 5.70 2.82 36.13
C VAL A 250 6.43 1.88 35.17
N THR A 251 7.61 2.29 34.71
CA THR A 251 8.57 1.46 33.96
C THR A 251 9.89 1.40 34.75
N ALA A 252 10.68 0.31 34.64
CA ALA A 252 11.90 0.22 35.45
C ALA A 252 12.94 1.25 35.01
N GLY A 253 13.63 1.80 36.01
CA GLY A 253 14.91 2.45 35.84
C GLY A 253 15.99 1.41 35.57
N THR A 254 17.16 1.88 35.13
CA THR A 254 18.27 1.03 34.66
C THR A 254 18.76 0.01 35.68
N VAL A 255 18.55 0.22 36.99
CA VAL A 255 18.76 -0.78 38.06
C VAL A 255 17.69 -0.59 39.15
N GLY A 256 17.27 -1.68 39.81
CA GLY A 256 16.07 -1.80 40.65
C GLY A 256 15.99 -1.02 41.98
N THR A 257 16.81 0.02 42.17
CA THR A 257 16.61 1.08 43.18
C THR A 257 15.99 2.35 42.59
N SER A 258 15.62 2.32 41.30
CA SER A 258 15.03 3.44 40.56
C SER A 258 13.93 3.00 39.58
N VAL A 259 12.97 3.88 39.34
CA VAL A 259 11.91 3.70 38.33
C VAL A 259 11.65 4.98 37.53
N PHE A 260 11.18 4.83 36.30
CA PHE A 260 10.64 5.93 35.52
C PHE A 260 9.10 5.92 35.59
N SER A 261 8.52 7.11 35.74
CA SER A 261 7.08 7.34 35.59
C SER A 261 6.91 8.78 35.10
N GLY A 262 5.78 9.42 35.34
CA GLY A 262 5.50 10.77 34.88
C GLY A 262 4.00 10.98 34.75
N GLY A 263 3.61 11.89 33.86
CA GLY A 263 2.21 12.17 33.63
C GLY A 263 1.95 13.09 32.45
N ASN A 264 0.68 13.44 32.24
CA ASN A 264 0.26 14.50 31.33
C ASN A 264 -0.54 15.54 32.11
N VAL A 265 -0.22 16.83 31.89
CA VAL A 265 -0.90 17.96 32.53
C VAL A 265 -1.65 18.77 31.49
N THR A 266 -2.98 18.85 31.60
CA THR A 266 -3.83 19.66 30.71
C THR A 266 -4.51 20.79 31.48
N PHE A 267 -4.49 21.99 30.90
CA PHE A 267 -4.91 23.22 31.57
C PHE A 267 -5.39 24.28 30.56
N GLY A 268 -6.42 25.04 30.93
CA GLY A 268 -7.06 26.10 30.14
C GLY A 268 -6.37 27.46 30.24
N GLY A 269 -5.03 27.48 30.27
CA GLY A 269 -4.23 28.71 30.19
C GLY A 269 -3.75 29.33 31.52
N ALA A 270 -4.24 28.90 32.69
CA ALA A 270 -3.69 29.37 33.97
C ALA A 270 -2.34 28.70 34.28
N THR A 271 -1.30 29.49 34.56
CA THR A 271 0.08 29.03 34.71
C THR A 271 0.24 27.90 35.73
N VAL A 272 0.64 26.72 35.24
CA VAL A 272 1.18 25.62 36.06
C VAL A 272 2.62 25.94 36.42
N THR A 273 2.92 26.11 37.70
CA THR A 273 4.22 26.57 38.21
C THR A 273 5.23 25.45 38.40
N VAL A 274 4.78 24.25 38.77
CA VAL A 274 5.60 23.04 38.88
C VAL A 274 4.78 21.79 38.58
N ARG A 275 5.42 20.75 38.05
CA ARG A 275 4.86 19.40 37.89
C ARG A 275 5.92 18.34 38.20
N GLY A 276 5.49 17.14 38.53
CA GLY A 276 6.38 16.01 38.82
C GLY A 276 5.63 14.76 39.24
N VAL A 277 6.29 13.86 39.95
CA VAL A 277 5.66 12.72 40.62
C VAL A 277 5.95 12.75 42.12
N VAL A 278 5.06 12.17 42.90
CA VAL A 278 5.16 11.93 44.35
C VAL A 278 4.98 10.44 44.61
N TRP A 279 5.64 9.91 45.63
CA TRP A 279 5.60 8.49 45.96
C TRP A 279 5.68 8.24 47.47
N ASP A 280 5.12 7.12 47.92
CA ASP A 280 5.23 6.59 49.29
C ASP A 280 4.96 5.08 49.28
N THR A 281 5.24 4.41 50.40
CA THR A 281 4.79 3.05 50.70
C THR A 281 3.30 2.95 51.06
N SER A 282 2.64 4.09 51.33
CA SER A 282 1.20 4.20 51.58
C SER A 282 0.44 4.76 50.36
N PRO A 283 -0.85 4.42 50.17
CA PRO A 283 -1.67 5.01 49.11
C PRO A 283 -1.82 6.53 49.23
N ASN A 284 -2.16 7.18 48.13
CA ASN A 284 -2.37 8.63 48.00
C ASN A 284 -1.15 9.49 48.42
N PRO A 285 0.07 9.23 47.89
CA PRO A 285 1.28 9.93 48.33
C PRO A 285 1.24 11.44 48.05
N THR A 286 1.54 12.27 49.03
CA THR A 286 1.72 13.74 48.89
C THR A 286 3.17 14.18 49.05
N ILE A 287 4.05 13.25 49.43
CA ILE A 287 5.44 13.48 49.81
C ILE A 287 6.41 12.96 48.74
N ASN A 288 7.70 13.25 48.94
CA ASN A 288 8.79 12.91 48.01
C ASN A 288 8.60 13.42 46.57
N PRO A 289 8.30 14.73 46.37
CA PRO A 289 8.07 15.28 45.05
C PRO A 289 9.36 15.38 44.21
N THR A 290 9.28 14.98 42.95
CA THR A 290 10.24 15.34 41.91
C THR A 290 9.84 16.63 41.19
N SER A 291 10.76 17.33 40.55
CA SER A 291 10.46 18.53 39.74
C SER A 291 10.82 18.30 38.27
N ASN A 292 9.83 18.41 37.38
CA ASN A 292 9.94 18.18 35.94
C ASN A 292 9.45 19.40 35.14
N GLY A 293 9.77 20.59 35.66
CA GLY A 293 9.48 21.88 35.04
C GLY A 293 8.07 22.40 35.31
N SER A 294 7.65 23.34 34.47
CA SER A 294 6.37 24.06 34.54
C SER A 294 5.53 23.84 33.28
N GLY A 295 4.29 24.34 33.26
CA GLY A 295 3.39 24.23 32.11
C GLY A 295 2.78 22.84 31.87
N GLY A 296 2.11 22.69 30.74
CA GLY A 296 1.34 21.49 30.38
C GLY A 296 2.05 20.52 29.44
N GLY A 297 1.35 19.45 29.06
CA GLY A 297 1.85 18.35 28.23
C GLY A 297 2.44 17.19 29.02
N VAL A 298 2.93 16.20 28.28
CA VAL A 298 3.52 14.96 28.83
C VAL A 298 4.91 15.25 29.41
N PHE A 299 5.21 14.64 30.55
CA PHE A 299 6.53 14.65 31.16
C PHE A 299 6.89 13.26 31.71
N THR A 300 8.18 12.98 31.77
CA THR A 300 8.75 11.77 32.40
C THR A 300 9.60 12.20 33.60
N SER A 301 9.64 11.37 34.63
CA SER A 301 10.34 11.60 35.89
C SER A 301 11.03 10.33 36.37
N THR A 302 12.21 10.50 36.98
CA THR A 302 12.98 9.41 37.59
C THR A 302 12.81 9.45 39.09
N VAL A 303 12.34 8.35 39.67
CA VAL A 303 12.29 8.12 41.11
C VAL A 303 13.48 7.23 41.49
N THR A 304 14.18 7.56 42.56
CA THR A 304 15.39 6.87 43.03
C THR A 304 15.32 6.62 44.54
N GLY A 305 16.21 5.77 45.07
CA GLY A 305 16.28 5.46 46.50
C GLY A 305 15.26 4.43 46.98
N LEU A 306 14.72 3.62 46.06
CA LEU A 306 13.70 2.61 46.35
C LEU A 306 14.35 1.32 46.90
N THR A 307 13.67 0.67 47.84
CA THR A 307 14.11 -0.60 48.44
C THR A 307 13.51 -1.79 47.69
N VAL A 308 14.37 -2.67 47.18
CA VAL A 308 13.96 -3.90 46.48
C VAL A 308 13.05 -4.76 47.36
N GLY A 309 11.96 -5.28 46.79
CA GLY A 309 10.92 -6.06 47.47
C GLY A 309 9.82 -5.23 48.13
N VAL A 310 9.97 -3.91 48.24
CA VAL A 310 8.97 -3.03 48.88
C VAL A 310 7.93 -2.54 47.86
N ARG A 311 6.65 -2.53 48.29
CA ARG A 311 5.53 -1.96 47.52
C ARG A 311 5.46 -0.45 47.72
N TYR A 312 5.29 0.26 46.61
CA TYR A 312 5.14 1.71 46.56
C TYR A 312 3.90 2.10 45.75
N TYR A 313 3.35 3.25 46.10
CA TYR A 313 2.32 3.97 45.37
C TYR A 313 2.96 5.25 44.83
N LEU A 314 2.60 5.64 43.61
CA LEU A 314 3.14 6.81 42.92
C LEU A 314 2.01 7.51 42.17
N ARG A 315 2.00 8.84 42.17
CA ARG A 315 1.11 9.62 41.30
C ARG A 315 1.80 10.86 40.75
N ALA A 316 1.39 11.26 39.54
CA ALA A 316 1.77 12.54 38.97
C ALA A 316 1.11 13.68 39.74
N TYR A 317 1.75 14.86 39.76
CA TYR A 317 1.20 16.07 40.33
C TYR A 317 1.49 17.29 39.46
N ALA A 318 0.64 18.31 39.57
CA ALA A 318 0.88 19.64 39.01
C ALA A 318 0.31 20.72 39.92
N THR A 319 1.06 21.79 40.12
CA THR A 319 0.69 22.91 40.98
C THR A 319 0.41 24.15 40.12
N ASN A 320 -0.70 24.84 40.40
CA ASN A 320 -0.99 26.18 39.92
C ASN A 320 -1.50 27.05 41.08
N ALA A 321 -2.05 28.24 40.80
CA ALA A 321 -2.56 29.13 41.85
C ALA A 321 -3.78 28.58 42.64
N ALA A 322 -4.39 27.47 42.21
CA ALA A 322 -5.40 26.75 42.99
C ALA A 322 -4.80 25.83 44.07
N GLY A 323 -3.51 25.50 43.94
CA GLY A 323 -2.81 24.48 44.74
C GLY A 323 -2.30 23.33 43.86
N THR A 324 -2.10 22.15 44.46
CA THR A 324 -1.61 20.95 43.77
C THR A 324 -2.74 19.98 43.43
N ALA A 325 -2.89 19.67 42.15
CA ALA A 325 -3.69 18.55 41.65
C ALA A 325 -2.82 17.29 41.51
N TYR A 326 -3.43 16.12 41.71
CA TYR A 326 -2.79 14.82 41.58
C TYR A 326 -3.52 13.94 40.56
N GLY A 327 -2.78 13.10 39.85
CA GLY A 327 -3.33 12.01 39.05
C GLY A 327 -3.69 10.80 39.91
N ALA A 328 -4.18 9.74 39.27
CA ALA A 328 -4.47 8.46 39.92
C ALA A 328 -3.20 7.77 40.44
N ASP A 329 -3.34 6.98 41.51
CA ASP A 329 -2.27 6.14 42.05
C ASP A 329 -1.90 5.01 41.07
N VAL A 330 -0.60 4.82 40.86
CA VAL A 330 0.00 3.64 40.25
C VAL A 330 0.75 2.88 41.35
N THR A 331 0.39 1.61 41.55
CA THR A 331 1.04 0.73 42.53
C THR A 331 2.10 -0.13 41.85
N PHE A 332 3.28 -0.27 42.46
CA PHE A 332 4.35 -1.13 41.96
C PHE A 332 5.15 -1.73 43.13
N VAL A 333 6.00 -2.73 42.84
CA VAL A 333 7.01 -3.24 43.77
C VAL A 333 8.37 -2.94 43.16
N ALA A 334 9.28 -2.32 43.91
CA ALA A 334 10.64 -2.08 43.43
C ALA A 334 11.37 -3.44 43.35
N ALA A 335 11.97 -3.74 42.20
CA ALA A 335 12.61 -5.04 41.98
C ALA A 335 13.86 -4.89 41.10
N ASN A 336 14.91 -5.64 41.45
CA ASN A 336 16.05 -5.86 40.57
C ASN A 336 15.64 -6.89 39.50
N PHE A 337 15.13 -6.41 38.38
CA PHE A 337 15.10 -7.19 37.14
C PHE A 337 16.51 -7.18 36.55
N ASN A 338 17.06 -8.36 36.26
CA ASN A 338 18.22 -8.45 35.38
C ASN A 338 17.78 -7.92 34.02
N SER A 339 18.48 -6.90 33.51
CA SER A 339 17.96 -6.05 32.43
C SER A 339 18.46 -6.46 31.05
N SER A 340 18.18 -7.71 30.66
CA SER A 340 18.28 -8.18 29.27
C SER A 340 16.95 -8.79 28.82
N ALA A 341 16.48 -8.31 27.68
CA ALA A 341 15.49 -8.94 26.83
C ALA A 341 16.04 -8.82 25.40
N SER A 342 15.89 -9.79 24.50
CA SER A 342 16.43 -9.60 23.13
C SER A 342 15.60 -8.63 22.29
N ILE A 343 14.35 -8.34 22.69
CA ILE A 343 13.58 -7.16 22.27
C ILE A 343 13.81 -6.01 23.28
N SER A 344 15.07 -5.58 23.49
CA SER A 344 15.47 -4.79 24.66
C SER A 344 15.08 -3.31 24.65
N ALA A 345 14.93 -2.68 23.48
CA ALA A 345 14.67 -1.24 23.45
C ALA A 345 13.17 -0.95 23.54
N ASN A 346 12.78 -0.16 24.55
CA ASN A 346 11.56 0.64 24.41
C ASN A 346 11.67 1.46 23.13
N PHE A 347 10.66 1.38 22.26
CA PHE A 347 10.66 1.89 20.89
C PHE A 347 11.58 1.15 19.90
N THR A 348 11.85 -0.16 20.09
CA THR A 348 12.47 -0.95 19.01
C THR A 348 11.59 -0.88 17.76
N THR A 349 12.16 -0.41 16.65
CA THR A 349 11.53 -0.36 15.33
C THR A 349 12.04 -1.52 14.48
N GLY A 350 11.26 -1.95 13.49
CA GLY A 350 11.65 -3.07 12.61
C GLY A 350 11.46 -4.45 13.24
N VAL A 351 10.70 -4.57 14.34
CA VAL A 351 10.43 -5.85 14.99
C VAL A 351 9.46 -6.68 14.14
N SER A 352 9.79 -7.95 13.90
CA SER A 352 8.96 -8.87 13.12
C SER A 352 7.53 -8.98 13.67
N ILE A 353 6.57 -9.29 12.80
CA ILE A 353 5.20 -9.65 13.21
C ILE A 353 5.13 -11.02 13.91
N LEU A 354 6.21 -11.80 13.89
CA LEU A 354 6.44 -12.97 14.76
C LEU A 354 7.73 -12.74 15.57
N PRO A 355 7.70 -11.87 16.60
CA PRO A 355 8.87 -11.61 17.41
C PRO A 355 9.18 -12.82 18.31
N ILE A 356 10.46 -13.06 18.57
CA ILE A 356 10.90 -13.92 19.67
C ILE A 356 10.95 -13.03 20.92
N PHE A 357 10.04 -13.25 21.85
CA PHE A 357 10.11 -12.66 23.19
C PHE A 357 11.15 -13.43 24.00
N GLU A 358 12.01 -12.71 24.71
CA GLU A 358 13.07 -13.27 25.54
C GLU A 358 13.30 -12.34 26.73
N TRP A 359 13.53 -12.89 27.92
CA TRP A 359 13.72 -12.14 29.16
C TRP A 359 14.69 -12.87 30.09
N ASP A 360 15.49 -12.14 30.85
CA ASP A 360 16.33 -12.75 31.88
C ASP A 360 15.50 -13.43 32.99
N ALA A 361 16.10 -14.44 33.62
CA ALA A 361 15.54 -15.06 34.82
C ALA A 361 15.33 -14.02 35.94
N ILE A 362 14.10 -13.98 36.45
CA ILE A 362 13.73 -13.16 37.61
C ILE A 362 14.16 -13.93 38.88
N THR A 363 14.81 -13.25 39.83
CA THR A 363 15.33 -13.88 41.05
C THR A 363 14.23 -14.62 41.83
N GLY A 364 14.35 -15.96 41.89
CA GLY A 364 13.37 -16.84 42.53
C GLY A 364 12.20 -17.30 41.64
N GLY A 365 12.17 -16.91 40.36
CA GLY A 365 11.16 -17.29 39.39
C GLY A 365 11.56 -18.52 38.56
N THR A 366 10.70 -19.53 38.55
CA THR A 366 10.83 -20.81 37.84
C THR A 366 9.88 -20.92 36.64
N THR A 367 8.69 -20.31 36.73
CA THR A 367 7.68 -20.30 35.67
C THR A 367 7.12 -18.88 35.43
N TYR A 368 6.69 -18.61 34.19
CA TYR A 368 6.39 -17.26 33.69
C TYR A 368 5.11 -17.19 32.84
N ASP A 369 4.42 -16.04 32.87
CA ASP A 369 3.33 -15.70 31.93
C ASP A 369 3.68 -14.47 31.10
N LEU A 370 3.65 -14.58 29.77
CA LEU A 370 3.82 -13.47 28.83
C LEU A 370 2.46 -12.80 28.55
N GLN A 371 2.43 -11.46 28.60
CA GLN A 371 1.32 -10.66 28.10
C GLN A 371 1.79 -9.73 26.97
N VAL A 372 0.96 -9.61 25.93
CA VAL A 372 1.14 -8.68 24.81
C VAL A 372 -0.18 -7.93 24.58
N SER A 373 -0.11 -6.63 24.25
CA SER A 373 -1.27 -5.76 24.08
C SER A 373 -0.98 -4.62 23.10
N THR A 374 -2.00 -4.09 22.43
CA THR A 374 -1.90 -2.82 21.67
C THR A 374 -2.09 -1.58 22.56
N SER A 375 -2.34 -1.78 23.86
CA SER A 375 -2.61 -0.73 24.84
C SER A 375 -1.61 -0.79 26.01
N PRO A 376 -1.10 0.36 26.49
CA PRO A 376 -0.19 0.39 27.65
C PRO A 376 -0.87 -0.06 28.95
N THR A 377 -2.21 -0.15 28.98
CA THR A 377 -2.98 -0.67 30.13
C THR A 377 -3.13 -2.20 30.11
N PHE A 378 -2.61 -2.89 29.08
CA PHE A 378 -2.78 -4.33 28.87
C PHE A 378 -4.25 -4.77 28.73
N SER A 379 -5.09 -3.90 28.18
CA SER A 379 -6.46 -4.20 27.78
C SER A 379 -6.79 -3.49 26.45
N PRO A 380 -7.20 -4.20 25.39
CA PRO A 380 -7.32 -5.67 25.29
C PRO A 380 -5.96 -6.38 25.21
N LEU A 381 -5.91 -7.65 25.60
CA LEU A 381 -4.75 -8.52 25.40
C LEU A 381 -4.78 -9.16 24.00
N VAL A 382 -3.59 -9.34 23.41
CA VAL A 382 -3.40 -10.22 22.24
C VAL A 382 -3.51 -11.67 22.73
N THR A 383 -4.30 -12.48 22.03
CA THR A 383 -4.44 -13.91 22.35
C THR A 383 -3.27 -14.70 21.79
N LEU A 384 -2.43 -15.25 22.67
CA LEU A 384 -1.26 -16.05 22.36
C LEU A 384 -1.36 -17.42 23.05
N THR A 385 -1.38 -18.50 22.28
CA THR A 385 -1.57 -19.85 22.80
C THR A 385 -0.30 -20.33 23.51
N GLY A 386 -0.47 -20.87 24.73
CA GLY A 386 0.65 -21.37 25.52
C GLY A 386 1.57 -20.29 26.11
N ALA A 387 1.16 -19.02 26.12
CA ALA A 387 1.93 -17.91 26.69
C ALA A 387 1.93 -17.87 28.24
N THR A 388 1.40 -18.89 28.92
CA THR A 388 1.29 -18.98 30.39
C THR A 388 1.92 -20.26 30.93
N GLY A 389 2.53 -20.20 32.12
CA GLY A 389 3.22 -21.34 32.74
C GLY A 389 4.54 -21.72 32.07
N LEU A 390 5.19 -20.78 31.37
CA LEU A 390 6.42 -20.99 30.63
C LEU A 390 7.59 -21.28 31.60
N ALA A 391 8.16 -22.48 31.51
CA ALA A 391 9.38 -22.87 32.23
C ALA A 391 10.68 -22.47 31.48
N VAL A 392 10.55 -21.74 30.38
CA VAL A 392 11.63 -21.22 29.54
C VAL A 392 11.63 -19.69 29.55
N LEU A 393 12.78 -19.11 29.21
CA LEU A 393 13.01 -17.66 29.17
C LEU A 393 12.67 -17.01 27.82
N THR A 394 12.03 -17.77 26.91
CA THR A 394 11.68 -17.34 25.57
C THR A 394 10.26 -17.76 25.17
N TYR A 395 9.64 -17.02 24.26
CA TYR A 395 8.38 -17.37 23.63
C TYR A 395 8.31 -16.84 22.19
N THR A 396 7.87 -17.68 21.26
CA THR A 396 7.65 -17.30 19.86
C THR A 396 6.19 -17.59 19.49
N PRO A 397 5.41 -16.60 19.03
CA PRO A 397 4.05 -16.83 18.57
C PRO A 397 4.01 -17.86 17.43
N ALA A 398 3.10 -18.84 17.53
CA ALA A 398 2.92 -19.86 16.49
C ALA A 398 1.95 -19.36 15.41
N TYR A 399 2.21 -19.66 14.13
CA TYR A 399 1.25 -19.39 13.05
C TYR A 399 -0.10 -20.08 13.35
N PRO A 400 -1.26 -19.42 13.17
CA PRO A 400 -1.48 -18.11 12.54
C PRO A 400 -1.50 -16.89 13.49
N GLN A 401 -0.97 -17.00 14.72
CA GLN A 401 -0.97 -15.92 15.73
C GLN A 401 0.16 -14.90 15.47
N TYR A 402 0.08 -14.15 14.37
CA TYR A 402 0.97 -13.03 14.10
C TYR A 402 0.41 -11.69 14.61
N LEU A 403 1.31 -10.75 14.84
CA LEU A 403 1.00 -9.39 15.23
C LEU A 403 0.64 -8.52 14.01
N ASN A 404 -0.19 -7.49 14.19
CA ASN A 404 -0.65 -6.61 13.13
C ASN A 404 0.49 -5.69 12.66
N ASN A 405 0.74 -5.63 11.35
CA ASN A 405 1.76 -4.73 10.78
C ASN A 405 1.59 -3.26 11.23
N GLY A 406 2.69 -2.54 11.41
CA GLY A 406 2.73 -1.11 11.70
C GLY A 406 2.17 -0.75 13.09
N THR A 407 1.86 -1.76 13.91
CA THR A 407 1.16 -1.57 15.18
C THR A 407 2.17 -1.51 16.34
N LEU A 408 1.98 -0.52 17.21
CA LEU A 408 2.67 -0.40 18.48
C LEU A 408 2.15 -1.46 19.45
N TYR A 409 3.04 -2.33 19.91
CA TYR A 409 2.74 -3.34 20.91
C TYR A 409 3.50 -3.08 22.20
N TYR A 410 2.82 -3.37 23.30
CA TYR A 410 3.32 -3.40 24.66
C TYR A 410 3.39 -4.85 25.11
N TRP A 411 4.49 -5.27 25.72
CA TRP A 411 4.64 -6.61 26.26
C TRP A 411 5.32 -6.60 27.63
N ARG A 412 5.02 -7.61 28.45
CA ARG A 412 5.57 -7.80 29.80
C ARG A 412 5.45 -9.26 30.21
N VAL A 413 6.25 -9.67 31.19
CA VAL A 413 6.26 -11.03 31.72
C VAL A 413 5.94 -11.01 33.21
N LYS A 414 5.13 -11.95 33.67
CA LYS A 414 4.82 -12.19 35.08
C LYS A 414 5.64 -13.37 35.57
N THR A 415 6.23 -13.32 36.76
CA THR A 415 6.68 -14.57 37.40
C THR A 415 5.54 -15.18 38.20
N ASN A 416 5.40 -16.50 38.16
CA ASN A 416 4.33 -17.23 38.84
C ASN A 416 4.74 -17.75 40.23
N GLU A 417 6.03 -17.75 40.54
CA GLU A 417 6.62 -18.37 41.74
C GLU A 417 7.64 -17.46 42.43
N GLY A 418 8.06 -17.83 43.65
CA GLY A 418 9.03 -17.07 44.45
C GLY A 418 8.46 -15.81 45.13
N ALA A 419 9.34 -15.00 45.71
CA ALA A 419 8.97 -13.78 46.45
C ALA A 419 8.36 -12.66 45.59
N LEU A 420 8.41 -12.82 44.26
CA LEU A 420 7.83 -11.90 43.27
C LEU A 420 6.61 -12.51 42.54
N ALA A 421 6.06 -13.64 43.02
CA ALA A 421 4.91 -14.30 42.40
C ALA A 421 3.74 -13.32 42.15
N GLY A 422 3.24 -13.30 40.92
CA GLY A 422 2.19 -12.39 40.45
C GLY A 422 2.67 -10.98 40.06
N VAL A 423 3.95 -10.63 40.28
CA VAL A 423 4.53 -9.36 39.85
C VAL A 423 4.92 -9.44 38.38
N TYR A 424 4.52 -8.43 37.61
CA TYR A 424 4.95 -8.24 36.23
C TYR A 424 6.27 -7.45 36.15
N THR A 425 7.06 -7.75 35.13
CA THR A 425 8.10 -6.85 34.62
C THR A 425 7.48 -5.52 34.19
N PRO A 426 8.31 -4.48 34.02
CA PRO A 426 7.95 -3.31 33.22
C PRO A 426 7.38 -3.70 31.86
N ALA A 427 6.53 -2.82 31.33
CA ALA A 427 6.13 -2.91 29.94
C ALA A 427 7.28 -2.45 29.03
N TRP A 428 7.69 -3.31 28.11
CA TRP A 428 8.50 -2.96 26.96
C TRP A 428 7.58 -2.69 25.77
N GLN A 429 7.95 -1.75 24.89
CA GLN A 429 7.17 -1.42 23.71
C GLN A 429 7.99 -1.49 22.42
N PHE A 430 7.38 -2.00 21.35
CA PHE A 430 7.98 -2.05 20.01
C PHE A 430 6.96 -1.73 18.93
N ASN A 431 7.42 -1.16 17.82
CA ASN A 431 6.62 -1.09 16.61
C ASN A 431 6.89 -2.33 15.77
N SER A 432 5.86 -3.15 15.61
CA SER A 432 5.89 -4.25 14.66
C SER A 432 5.94 -3.72 13.23
N VAL A 433 6.81 -4.28 12.40
CA VAL A 433 6.97 -3.89 10.99
C VAL A 433 7.02 -5.16 10.15
N ASN A 434 6.02 -5.32 9.29
CA ASN A 434 6.13 -6.20 8.14
C ASN A 434 7.01 -5.47 7.12
N VAL A 435 8.31 -5.78 7.15
CA VAL A 435 9.22 -5.46 6.05
C VAL A 435 8.72 -6.19 4.83
N SER A 436 8.02 -5.44 3.97
CA SER A 436 7.77 -5.75 2.56
C SER A 436 7.58 -7.24 2.28
N LYS A 437 6.34 -7.72 2.38
CA LYS A 437 6.01 -9.13 2.11
C LYS A 437 6.63 -9.60 0.79
N PRO A 438 7.23 -10.80 0.74
CA PRO A 438 7.59 -11.43 -0.53
C PRO A 438 6.34 -11.51 -1.42
N VAL A 439 6.46 -11.11 -2.68
CA VAL A 439 5.41 -11.25 -3.68
C VAL A 439 5.76 -12.43 -4.57
N ILE A 440 4.92 -13.46 -4.59
CA ILE A 440 5.12 -14.64 -5.44
C ILE A 440 4.60 -14.31 -6.86
N ASN A 441 5.52 -14.09 -7.79
CA ASN A 441 5.28 -13.80 -9.20
C ASN A 441 6.67 -13.83 -9.92
N PRO A 442 6.85 -14.56 -11.04
CA PRO A 442 5.86 -15.36 -11.79
C PRO A 442 5.68 -16.77 -11.26
N ILE A 443 4.52 -17.37 -11.58
CA ILE A 443 4.29 -18.82 -11.50
C ILE A 443 4.06 -19.33 -12.93
N SER A 444 4.83 -20.34 -13.33
CA SER A 444 4.66 -21.04 -14.61
C SER A 444 4.33 -22.51 -14.34
N PRO A 445 3.04 -22.89 -14.30
CA PRO A 445 2.63 -24.27 -14.11
C PRO A 445 2.82 -25.08 -15.40
N GLY A 446 3.28 -26.31 -15.26
CA GLY A 446 3.23 -27.37 -16.28
C GLY A 446 2.35 -28.53 -15.81
N VAL A 447 2.46 -29.68 -16.47
CA VAL A 447 1.59 -30.84 -16.18
C VAL A 447 1.92 -31.55 -14.86
N THR A 448 3.21 -31.72 -14.55
CA THR A 448 3.70 -32.39 -13.31
C THR A 448 4.74 -31.56 -12.55
N ALA A 449 4.95 -30.32 -12.97
CA ALA A 449 5.95 -29.41 -12.41
C ALA A 449 5.41 -27.98 -12.38
N ALA A 450 6.02 -27.10 -11.58
CA ALA A 450 5.74 -25.67 -11.61
C ALA A 450 6.98 -24.87 -11.22
N TYR A 451 7.33 -23.88 -12.04
CA TYR A 451 8.34 -22.88 -11.69
C TYR A 451 7.68 -21.75 -10.90
N VAL A 452 8.27 -21.38 -9.76
CA VAL A 452 7.76 -20.38 -8.82
C VAL A 452 8.86 -19.36 -8.55
N GLY A 453 8.65 -18.09 -8.86
CA GLY A 453 9.52 -16.97 -8.48
C GLY A 453 8.87 -16.05 -7.44
N TRP A 454 9.68 -15.33 -6.67
CA TRP A 454 9.22 -14.30 -5.74
C TRP A 454 10.21 -13.13 -5.64
N TYR A 455 9.76 -11.98 -5.14
CA TYR A 455 10.62 -10.81 -4.89
C TYR A 455 10.18 -10.03 -3.64
N GLN A 456 11.10 -9.29 -3.02
CA GLN A 456 10.85 -8.47 -1.82
C GLN A 456 10.98 -6.96 -2.15
N VAL A 457 10.38 -6.08 -1.34
CA VAL A 457 10.01 -4.71 -1.76
C VAL A 457 10.15 -3.64 -0.63
N PRO A 458 11.26 -3.55 0.14
CA PRO A 458 12.64 -3.65 -0.35
C PRO A 458 13.57 -4.47 0.59
N TYR A 459 14.84 -4.02 0.71
CA TYR A 459 16.08 -4.72 1.10
C TYR A 459 16.33 -5.13 2.55
N SER A 460 16.82 -6.36 2.69
CA SER A 460 18.14 -6.61 3.29
C SER A 460 18.89 -7.63 2.42
N SER A 461 20.22 -7.57 2.38
CA SER A 461 21.04 -8.48 1.55
C SER A 461 21.30 -9.82 2.26
N GLY A 462 21.47 -10.88 1.47
CA GLY A 462 21.83 -12.22 1.96
C GLY A 462 20.71 -13.02 2.61
N LEU A 463 19.44 -12.64 2.43
CA LEU A 463 18.29 -13.34 3.02
C LEU A 463 18.17 -14.80 2.56
N LYS A 464 17.50 -15.60 3.40
CA LYS A 464 17.08 -16.97 3.10
C LYS A 464 15.55 -17.04 3.08
N TYR A 465 15.00 -17.97 2.32
CA TYR A 465 13.55 -18.17 2.21
C TYR A 465 13.17 -19.61 2.59
N ASP A 466 11.98 -19.78 3.17
CA ASP A 466 11.32 -21.08 3.17
C ASP A 466 10.04 -20.98 2.33
N LEU A 467 9.88 -21.87 1.35
CA LEU A 467 8.73 -21.94 0.46
C LEU A 467 7.83 -23.10 0.88
N TYR A 468 6.58 -22.78 1.19
CA TYR A 468 5.52 -23.71 1.55
C TYR A 468 4.63 -24.03 0.37
N ARG A 469 4.21 -25.29 0.26
CA ARG A 469 3.13 -25.76 -0.62
C ARG A 469 2.13 -26.60 0.18
N ALA A 470 0.86 -26.28 0.07
CA ALA A 470 -0.26 -27.03 0.64
C ALA A 470 -1.33 -27.33 -0.44
N ASP A 471 -2.26 -28.22 -0.12
CA ASP A 471 -3.37 -28.59 -1.00
C ASP A 471 -4.66 -27.77 -0.71
N ASP A 472 -4.62 -26.89 0.29
CA ASP A 472 -5.73 -26.02 0.73
C ASP A 472 -5.30 -24.56 0.99
N ALA A 473 -6.27 -23.63 0.90
CA ALA A 473 -6.03 -22.20 1.06
C ALA A 473 -5.64 -21.75 2.48
N LEU A 474 -5.90 -22.59 3.51
CA LEU A 474 -5.53 -22.30 4.90
C LEU A 474 -4.14 -22.82 5.26
N MET A 475 -3.43 -23.47 4.32
CA MET A 475 -2.10 -24.05 4.50
C MET A 475 -2.07 -25.12 5.61
N THR A 476 -3.04 -26.05 5.59
CA THR A 476 -3.23 -27.08 6.63
C THR A 476 -3.12 -28.53 6.14
N VAL A 477 -3.33 -28.78 4.84
CA VAL A 477 -3.40 -30.12 4.22
C VAL A 477 -2.16 -30.38 3.37
N ASN A 478 -1.51 -31.54 3.59
CA ASN A 478 -0.33 -32.00 2.85
C ASN A 478 0.81 -30.96 2.72
N VAL A 479 0.98 -30.16 3.77
CA VAL A 479 1.94 -29.06 3.79
C VAL A 479 3.37 -29.58 3.65
N THR A 480 4.07 -29.08 2.65
CA THR A 480 5.50 -29.36 2.40
C THR A 480 6.28 -28.07 2.41
N THR A 481 7.53 -28.10 2.90
CA THR A 481 8.38 -26.90 3.05
C THR A 481 9.76 -27.13 2.45
N GLN A 482 10.22 -26.19 1.63
CA GLN A 482 11.57 -26.14 1.09
C GLN A 482 12.30 -25.00 1.81
N SER A 483 13.29 -25.34 2.64
CA SER A 483 13.85 -24.41 3.63
C SER A 483 15.25 -23.90 3.27
N ASN A 484 15.58 -22.71 3.78
CA ASN A 484 16.88 -22.03 3.64
C ASN A 484 17.30 -21.74 2.18
N LEU A 485 16.34 -21.57 1.28
CA LEU A 485 16.58 -21.20 -0.11
C LEU A 485 17.29 -19.82 -0.16
N THR A 486 18.46 -19.75 -0.78
CA THR A 486 19.19 -18.49 -1.02
C THR A 486 18.71 -17.77 -2.27
N ASN A 487 18.01 -18.48 -3.15
CA ASN A 487 17.51 -17.97 -4.41
C ASN A 487 16.07 -17.48 -4.25
N SER A 488 15.66 -16.57 -5.12
CA SER A 488 14.31 -16.01 -5.19
C SER A 488 13.36 -16.80 -6.10
N TYR A 489 13.63 -18.10 -6.30
CA TYR A 489 12.85 -19.00 -7.14
C TYR A 489 13.03 -20.47 -6.73
N TYR A 490 12.08 -21.31 -7.14
CA TYR A 490 12.11 -22.77 -6.95
C TYR A 490 11.28 -23.49 -8.03
N THR A 491 11.66 -24.71 -8.39
CA THR A 491 10.88 -25.57 -9.29
C THR A 491 10.34 -26.77 -8.54
N TYR A 492 9.02 -26.85 -8.38
CA TYR A 492 8.37 -28.07 -7.93
C TYR A 492 8.33 -29.11 -9.05
N ASN A 493 8.57 -30.37 -8.71
CA ASN A 493 8.45 -31.53 -9.59
C ASN A 493 7.52 -32.57 -8.92
N ASN A 494 7.04 -33.55 -9.70
CA ASN A 494 6.15 -34.61 -9.24
C ASN A 494 4.84 -34.11 -8.60
N LEU A 495 4.28 -33.03 -9.14
CA LEU A 495 2.96 -32.53 -8.78
C LEU A 495 1.86 -33.40 -9.42
N SER A 496 0.74 -33.56 -8.71
CA SER A 496 -0.49 -34.12 -9.27
C SER A 496 -1.03 -33.17 -10.34
N ASN A 497 -1.43 -33.74 -11.48
CA ASN A 497 -2.05 -33.03 -12.59
C ASN A 497 -3.48 -32.55 -12.26
N GLY A 498 -3.89 -31.39 -12.79
CA GLY A 498 -5.21 -30.78 -12.60
C GLY A 498 -5.50 -30.31 -11.17
N GLN A 499 -4.53 -30.44 -10.26
CA GLN A 499 -4.68 -30.12 -8.85
C GLN A 499 -4.32 -28.65 -8.61
N THR A 500 -5.14 -27.96 -7.83
CA THR A 500 -4.79 -26.63 -7.30
C THR A 500 -3.89 -26.81 -6.08
N TYR A 501 -2.78 -26.09 -6.07
CA TYR A 501 -1.84 -25.98 -4.96
C TYR A 501 -1.80 -24.54 -4.47
N TYR A 502 -1.58 -24.39 -3.16
CA TYR A 502 -1.45 -23.11 -2.48
C TYR A 502 -0.01 -22.93 -2.01
N LEU A 503 0.56 -21.76 -2.27
CA LEU A 503 1.95 -21.42 -2.04
C LEU A 503 2.08 -20.23 -1.10
N GLN A 504 3.07 -20.29 -0.21
CA GLN A 504 3.48 -19.16 0.61
C GLN A 504 5.00 -19.16 0.79
N VAL A 505 5.62 -17.98 0.67
CA VAL A 505 7.05 -17.77 0.94
C VAL A 505 7.18 -17.06 2.28
N ARG A 506 8.07 -17.52 3.14
CA ARG A 506 8.59 -16.69 4.25
C ARG A 506 10.04 -16.31 4.03
N SER A 507 10.37 -15.06 4.30
CA SER A 507 11.73 -14.54 4.32
C SER A 507 12.35 -14.73 5.72
N LYS A 508 13.67 -14.88 5.76
CA LYS A 508 14.48 -15.04 6.97
C LYS A 508 15.81 -14.32 6.81
N ASN A 509 16.38 -13.89 7.92
CA ASN A 509 17.70 -13.25 7.97
C ASN A 509 18.80 -14.12 7.32
N SER A 510 19.98 -13.54 7.07
CA SER A 510 21.08 -14.24 6.41
C SER A 510 21.62 -15.45 7.16
N ALA A 511 21.52 -15.46 8.49
CA ALA A 511 21.77 -16.66 9.30
C ALA A 511 20.76 -17.79 8.98
N GLY A 512 19.50 -17.45 8.67
CA GLY A 512 18.38 -18.37 8.49
C GLY A 512 17.61 -18.66 9.79
N THR A 513 17.92 -17.91 10.86
CA THR A 513 17.46 -18.14 12.23
C THR A 513 16.26 -17.27 12.63
N VAL A 514 16.08 -16.09 12.01
CA VAL A 514 15.01 -15.14 12.34
C VAL A 514 14.08 -14.97 11.13
N ILE A 515 12.78 -15.15 11.33
CA ILE A 515 11.74 -14.99 10.30
C ILE A 515 11.35 -13.51 10.20
N ILE A 516 11.33 -13.00 8.96
CA ILE A 516 11.22 -11.57 8.65
C ILE A 516 9.80 -11.20 8.19
N SER A 517 9.27 -11.87 7.16
CA SER A 517 7.92 -11.63 6.63
C SER A 517 7.39 -12.85 5.87
N TYR A 518 6.07 -12.91 5.66
CA TYR A 518 5.40 -13.92 4.83
C TYR A 518 4.73 -13.25 3.62
N SER A 519 4.66 -13.95 2.49
CA SER A 519 3.84 -13.58 1.35
C SER A 519 2.35 -13.74 1.66
N ASP A 520 1.51 -13.18 0.78
CA ASP A 520 0.14 -13.68 0.65
C ASP A 520 0.18 -15.17 0.24
N VAL A 521 -0.87 -15.91 0.56
CA VAL A 521 -1.09 -17.24 -0.02
C VAL A 521 -1.58 -17.04 -1.45
N VAL A 522 -0.86 -17.59 -2.43
CA VAL A 522 -1.25 -17.59 -3.84
C VAL A 522 -1.52 -19.01 -4.30
N SER A 523 -2.38 -19.19 -5.30
CA SER A 523 -2.71 -20.51 -5.84
C SER A 523 -2.32 -20.65 -7.30
N PHE A 524 -2.00 -21.88 -7.71
CA PHE A 524 -1.88 -22.25 -9.11
C PHE A 524 -2.47 -23.64 -9.32
N THR A 525 -2.85 -23.95 -10.56
CA THR A 525 -3.35 -25.27 -10.95
C THR A 525 -2.40 -25.85 -12.00
N THR A 526 -2.03 -27.12 -11.88
CA THR A 526 -1.22 -27.84 -12.87
C THR A 526 -2.00 -28.02 -14.18
N LEU A 527 -1.30 -27.95 -15.32
CA LEU A 527 -1.91 -28.04 -16.65
C LEU A 527 -2.36 -29.47 -16.95
N SER A 528 -3.46 -29.65 -17.68
CA SER A 528 -3.88 -30.98 -18.17
C SER A 528 -3.01 -31.48 -19.33
N PRO A 529 -2.78 -32.80 -19.47
CA PRO A 529 -2.06 -33.36 -20.61
C PRO A 529 -2.73 -32.99 -21.95
N PRO A 530 -1.96 -32.52 -22.96
CA PRO A 530 -2.50 -32.09 -24.24
C PRO A 530 -3.08 -33.26 -25.05
N LYS A 531 -4.22 -33.05 -25.74
CA LYS A 531 -4.81 -34.04 -26.67
C LYS A 531 -3.85 -34.26 -27.85
N PRO A 532 -3.39 -35.49 -28.13
CA PRO A 532 -2.58 -35.77 -29.31
C PRO A 532 -3.37 -35.72 -30.62
N ILE A 533 -2.65 -35.45 -31.71
CA ILE A 533 -3.16 -35.43 -33.08
C ILE A 533 -2.46 -36.55 -33.87
N ILE A 534 -3.21 -37.46 -34.47
CA ILE A 534 -2.67 -38.57 -35.27
C ILE A 534 -2.07 -38.05 -36.57
N SER A 535 -0.91 -38.59 -36.99
CA SER A 535 -0.34 -38.36 -38.31
C SER A 535 -0.43 -39.59 -39.22
N TYR A 536 -0.03 -40.78 -38.77
CA TYR A 536 -0.01 -42.00 -39.60
C TYR A 536 -0.10 -43.31 -38.80
N PRO A 537 -0.75 -44.39 -39.30
CA PRO A 537 -1.57 -44.46 -40.50
C PRO A 537 -2.95 -43.85 -40.26
N SER A 538 -3.47 -43.12 -41.25
CA SER A 538 -4.71 -42.36 -41.15
C SER A 538 -5.47 -42.38 -42.48
N GLY A 539 -6.78 -42.10 -42.45
CA GLY A 539 -7.59 -41.98 -43.67
C GLY A 539 -7.82 -43.27 -44.47
N GLY A 540 -7.69 -44.45 -43.87
CA GLY A 540 -7.98 -45.73 -44.53
C GLY A 540 -6.85 -46.29 -45.39
N VAL A 541 -5.63 -45.77 -45.25
CA VAL A 541 -4.45 -46.22 -46.02
C VAL A 541 -4.15 -47.72 -45.85
N THR A 542 -3.64 -48.35 -46.91
CA THR A 542 -3.14 -49.72 -46.84
C THR A 542 -1.74 -49.74 -46.21
N VAL A 543 -1.55 -50.59 -45.19
CA VAL A 543 -0.25 -50.92 -44.61
C VAL A 543 0.20 -52.29 -45.10
N TYR A 544 1.46 -52.39 -45.52
CA TYR A 544 2.05 -53.61 -46.09
C TYR A 544 2.97 -54.34 -45.12
N ALA A 545 3.06 -53.87 -43.88
CA ALA A 545 3.74 -54.54 -42.78
C ALA A 545 2.69 -55.10 -41.82
N SER A 546 2.82 -56.38 -41.46
CA SER A 546 1.93 -57.02 -40.48
C SER A 546 2.07 -56.41 -39.07
N THR A 547 3.19 -55.75 -38.77
CA THR A 547 3.41 -54.95 -37.55
C THR A 547 3.60 -53.46 -37.89
N PRO A 548 2.53 -52.70 -38.19
CA PRO A 548 2.63 -51.29 -38.57
C PRO A 548 3.16 -50.39 -37.45
N THR A 549 3.69 -49.22 -37.84
CA THR A 549 4.12 -48.16 -36.91
C THR A 549 3.15 -46.99 -36.92
N PHE A 550 2.69 -46.61 -35.74
CA PHE A 550 1.79 -45.50 -35.47
C PHE A 550 2.57 -44.24 -35.09
N PHE A 551 2.10 -43.07 -35.51
CA PHE A 551 2.73 -41.76 -35.33
C PHE A 551 1.70 -40.68 -35.00
N TRP A 552 2.06 -39.73 -34.14
CA TRP A 552 1.22 -38.61 -33.70
C TRP A 552 2.07 -37.38 -33.36
N TYR A 553 1.44 -36.28 -32.92
CA TYR A 553 2.10 -35.12 -32.34
C TYR A 553 1.20 -34.44 -31.29
N ILE A 554 1.72 -33.40 -30.61
CA ILE A 554 0.98 -32.54 -29.67
C ILE A 554 1.19 -31.07 -30.05
N GLU A 555 0.26 -30.20 -29.67
CA GLU A 555 0.44 -28.75 -29.74
C GLU A 555 1.09 -28.25 -28.45
N GLY A 556 2.25 -27.59 -28.55
CA GLY A 556 3.06 -27.13 -27.42
C GLY A 556 4.33 -27.95 -27.18
N ASN A 557 5.07 -27.65 -26.10
CA ASN A 557 6.31 -28.32 -25.73
C ASN A 557 6.27 -28.76 -24.26
N GLU A 558 5.65 -29.91 -24.00
CA GLU A 558 5.50 -30.51 -22.66
C GLU A 558 6.41 -31.76 -22.54
N PRO A 559 7.61 -31.63 -21.96
CA PRO A 559 8.52 -32.76 -21.77
C PRO A 559 8.04 -33.66 -20.60
N GLY A 560 8.11 -34.98 -20.79
CA GLY A 560 7.77 -35.97 -19.75
C GLY A 560 6.40 -36.64 -19.89
N LEU A 561 5.78 -36.54 -21.07
CA LEU A 561 4.53 -37.23 -21.39
C LEU A 561 4.78 -38.64 -21.94
N ASP A 562 4.10 -39.61 -21.35
CA ASP A 562 3.86 -40.93 -21.93
C ASP A 562 2.60 -40.90 -22.80
N TYR A 563 2.34 -41.98 -23.54
CA TYR A 563 1.19 -42.10 -24.42
C TYR A 563 0.53 -43.47 -24.29
N GLU A 564 -0.79 -43.49 -24.41
CA GLU A 564 -1.62 -44.69 -24.41
C GLU A 564 -2.30 -44.83 -25.76
N ILE A 565 -2.33 -46.05 -26.29
CA ILE A 565 -2.87 -46.36 -27.62
C ILE A 565 -3.88 -47.50 -27.50
N GLU A 566 -5.04 -47.32 -28.12
CA GLU A 566 -6.02 -48.37 -28.35
C GLU A 566 -6.16 -48.62 -29.85
N TRP A 567 -6.14 -49.89 -30.27
CA TRP A 567 -6.28 -50.31 -31.66
C TRP A 567 -6.98 -51.67 -31.73
N GLN A 568 -7.71 -51.92 -32.81
CA GLN A 568 -8.54 -53.13 -33.00
C GLN A 568 -9.12 -53.19 -34.43
N PRO A 569 -9.73 -54.31 -34.85
CA PRO A 569 -10.46 -54.38 -36.11
C PRO A 569 -11.56 -53.31 -36.22
N LEU A 570 -11.77 -52.78 -37.42
CA LEU A 570 -12.74 -51.71 -37.74
C LEU A 570 -14.20 -52.11 -37.38
N SER A 571 -14.48 -53.41 -37.31
CA SER A 571 -15.76 -53.97 -36.87
C SER A 571 -15.99 -53.97 -35.35
N THR A 572 -14.99 -53.66 -34.53
CA THR A 572 -15.04 -53.69 -33.07
C THR A 572 -15.00 -52.26 -32.50
N PRO A 573 -15.98 -51.80 -31.70
CA PRO A 573 -16.00 -50.43 -31.16
C PRO A 573 -14.94 -50.20 -30.07
N PHE A 574 -14.52 -48.96 -29.84
CA PHE A 574 -13.53 -48.63 -28.78
C PHE A 574 -14.05 -48.97 -27.38
N THR A 575 -13.23 -49.73 -26.66
CA THR A 575 -13.43 -50.17 -25.28
C THR A 575 -12.88 -49.16 -24.27
N ASN A 576 -12.06 -48.20 -24.73
CA ASN A 576 -11.29 -47.24 -23.93
C ASN A 576 -10.19 -47.88 -23.06
N VAL A 577 -9.84 -49.14 -23.33
CA VAL A 577 -8.75 -49.87 -22.67
C VAL A 577 -7.51 -49.83 -23.57
N PRO A 578 -6.43 -49.12 -23.18
CA PRO A 578 -5.22 -49.06 -23.98
C PRO A 578 -4.55 -50.43 -24.06
N GLN A 579 -4.23 -50.85 -25.28
CA GLN A 579 -3.47 -52.08 -25.53
C GLN A 579 -1.95 -51.84 -25.45
N ILE A 580 -1.54 -50.57 -25.52
CA ILE A 580 -0.13 -50.17 -25.46
C ILE A 580 0.01 -48.90 -24.63
N THR A 581 1.00 -48.89 -23.74
CA THR A 581 1.51 -47.68 -23.07
C THR A 581 2.97 -47.50 -23.48
N THR A 582 3.35 -46.31 -23.93
CA THR A 582 4.75 -45.97 -24.22
C THR A 582 5.44 -45.46 -22.95
N THR A 583 6.75 -45.65 -22.85
CA THR A 583 7.61 -44.91 -21.92
C THR A 583 8.65 -44.12 -22.71
N ALA A 584 8.93 -42.88 -22.26
CA ALA A 584 9.99 -41.97 -22.74
C ALA A 584 9.68 -41.05 -23.95
N ASN A 585 8.62 -40.24 -23.89
CA ASN A 585 8.37 -39.06 -24.76
C ASN A 585 8.34 -39.31 -26.29
N LYS A 586 8.20 -40.57 -26.74
CA LYS A 586 8.21 -40.89 -28.17
C LYS A 586 6.85 -40.63 -28.81
N LEU A 587 6.83 -39.84 -29.87
CA LEU A 587 5.66 -39.54 -30.69
C LEU A 587 5.34 -40.63 -31.75
N TYR A 588 5.80 -41.86 -31.52
CA TYR A 588 5.60 -43.01 -32.40
C TYR A 588 5.66 -44.34 -31.64
N LYS A 589 5.03 -45.39 -32.19
CA LYS A 589 5.07 -46.75 -31.65
C LYS A 589 4.76 -47.81 -32.71
N THR A 590 5.65 -48.80 -32.85
CA THR A 590 5.42 -50.01 -33.66
C THR A 590 4.60 -51.03 -32.88
N LEU A 591 3.64 -51.68 -33.54
CA LEU A 591 2.89 -52.81 -32.99
C LEU A 591 3.84 -54.00 -32.76
N SER A 592 3.69 -54.68 -31.63
CA SER A 592 4.37 -55.96 -31.34
C SER A 592 3.57 -57.19 -31.79
N THR A 593 2.32 -56.99 -32.21
CA THR A 593 1.38 -58.04 -32.62
C THR A 593 1.17 -57.95 -34.12
N ALA A 594 1.36 -59.05 -34.83
CA ALA A 594 1.05 -59.14 -36.25
C ALA A 594 -0.47 -59.04 -36.47
N LEU A 595 -0.87 -58.22 -37.42
CA LEU A 595 -2.24 -58.06 -37.87
C LEU A 595 -2.63 -59.18 -38.84
N THR A 596 -3.94 -59.35 -39.03
CA THR A 596 -4.50 -60.40 -39.88
C THR A 596 -4.56 -59.93 -41.32
N ALA A 597 -3.89 -60.71 -42.18
CA ALA A 597 -3.97 -60.68 -43.65
C ALA A 597 -5.35 -60.21 -44.16
N GLY A 598 -5.42 -59.01 -44.75
CA GLY A 598 -6.64 -58.47 -45.37
C GLY A 598 -7.60 -57.72 -44.42
N GLY A 599 -7.22 -57.54 -43.15
CA GLY A 599 -8.07 -56.90 -42.14
C GLY A 599 -8.10 -55.38 -42.20
N SER A 600 -9.27 -54.78 -41.93
CA SER A 600 -9.42 -53.34 -41.67
C SER A 600 -9.38 -53.05 -40.18
N TYR A 601 -8.73 -51.96 -39.78
CA TYR A 601 -8.45 -51.59 -38.39
C TYR A 601 -8.73 -50.12 -38.11
N HIS A 602 -8.99 -49.78 -36.84
CA HIS A 602 -8.93 -48.40 -36.34
C HIS A 602 -8.10 -48.30 -35.06
N TRP A 603 -7.62 -47.08 -34.78
CA TRP A 603 -6.83 -46.79 -33.60
C TRP A 603 -6.99 -45.33 -33.13
N GLN A 604 -6.67 -45.09 -31.86
CA GLN A 604 -6.68 -43.79 -31.20
C GLN A 604 -5.54 -43.70 -30.16
N VAL A 605 -5.08 -42.49 -29.85
CA VAL A 605 -3.98 -42.22 -28.91
C VAL A 605 -4.30 -41.08 -27.94
N ARG A 606 -3.87 -41.18 -26.69
CA ARG A 606 -3.97 -40.11 -25.68
C ARG A 606 -2.63 -39.90 -24.98
N SER A 607 -2.36 -38.68 -24.52
CA SER A 607 -1.18 -38.39 -23.70
C SER A 607 -1.45 -38.79 -22.24
N LYS A 608 -0.38 -39.05 -21.49
CA LYS A 608 -0.41 -39.55 -20.12
C LYS A 608 0.67 -38.88 -19.28
N ALA A 609 0.29 -38.44 -18.09
CA ALA A 609 1.17 -37.89 -17.07
C ALA A 609 0.91 -38.61 -15.74
N GLY A 610 1.73 -39.60 -15.43
CA GLY A 610 1.50 -40.50 -14.30
C GLY A 610 0.19 -41.29 -14.46
N PRO A 611 -0.75 -41.24 -13.49
CA PRO A 611 -2.03 -41.94 -13.60
C PRO A 611 -3.06 -41.20 -14.49
N ASN A 612 -2.81 -39.94 -14.85
CA ASN A 612 -3.77 -39.09 -15.54
C ASN A 612 -3.54 -39.07 -17.05
N VAL A 613 -4.62 -38.91 -17.81
CA VAL A 613 -4.61 -38.99 -19.29
C VAL A 613 -5.39 -37.85 -19.92
N SER A 614 -5.04 -37.47 -21.15
CA SER A 614 -5.86 -36.57 -21.96
C SER A 614 -7.14 -37.27 -22.45
N ALA A 615 -8.03 -36.51 -23.08
CA ALA A 615 -8.99 -37.10 -24.02
C ALA A 615 -8.25 -37.87 -25.13
N TRP A 616 -8.88 -38.90 -25.68
CA TRP A 616 -8.39 -39.59 -26.88
C TRP A 616 -8.32 -38.63 -28.08
N SER A 617 -7.36 -38.88 -28.96
CA SER A 617 -7.32 -38.30 -30.30
C SER A 617 -8.59 -38.63 -31.07
N ASP A 618 -8.84 -37.91 -32.16
CA ASP A 618 -9.86 -38.35 -33.10
C ASP A 618 -9.40 -39.68 -33.76
N PRO A 619 -10.27 -40.69 -33.94
CA PRO A 619 -9.83 -42.00 -34.44
C PRO A 619 -9.32 -42.00 -35.88
N ALA A 620 -8.39 -42.90 -36.16
CA ALA A 620 -7.81 -43.13 -37.49
C ALA A 620 -8.01 -44.58 -37.95
N THR A 621 -8.12 -44.79 -39.28
CA THR A 621 -8.40 -46.09 -39.91
C THR A 621 -7.30 -46.50 -40.90
N PHE A 622 -7.11 -47.81 -41.10
CA PHE A 622 -6.18 -48.39 -42.08
C PHE A 622 -6.54 -49.86 -42.44
N VAL A 623 -5.88 -50.45 -43.45
CA VAL A 623 -6.15 -51.82 -43.95
C VAL A 623 -4.84 -52.60 -44.18
N GLU A 624 -4.81 -53.91 -43.96
CA GLU A 624 -3.66 -54.82 -44.16
C GLU A 624 -3.95 -55.84 -45.32
N PHE A 625 -3.00 -56.64 -45.83
CA PHE A 625 -2.99 -57.23 -47.19
C PHE A 625 -3.00 -58.79 -47.28
N SER A 626 -3.56 -59.43 -48.34
CA SER A 626 -3.69 -60.92 -48.42
C SER A 626 -3.81 -61.60 -49.82
N SER A 627 -3.00 -62.64 -50.13
CA SER A 627 -3.19 -63.75 -51.14
C SER A 627 -1.84 -64.48 -51.42
N LEU A 628 -1.73 -65.69 -52.02
CA LEU A 628 -0.46 -66.44 -52.29
C LEU A 628 -0.13 -66.58 -53.81
N ALA A 629 1.17 -66.65 -54.19
CA ALA A 629 1.67 -66.62 -55.57
C ALA A 629 1.98 -67.98 -56.22
N THR A 630 1.75 -68.10 -57.53
CA THR A 630 2.11 -69.29 -58.36
C THR A 630 3.07 -68.98 -59.51
N VAL A 631 3.21 -67.71 -59.91
CA VAL A 631 4.19 -67.20 -60.87
C VAL A 631 4.73 -65.89 -60.28
N PRO A 632 6.05 -65.61 -60.32
CA PRO A 632 6.59 -64.37 -59.77
C PRO A 632 6.23 -63.17 -60.67
N PRO A 633 5.38 -62.22 -60.21
CA PRO A 633 5.03 -61.03 -60.98
C PRO A 633 6.20 -60.05 -61.04
N VAL A 634 6.29 -59.26 -62.11
CA VAL A 634 7.27 -58.16 -62.18
C VAL A 634 6.78 -57.03 -61.26
N PRO A 635 7.53 -56.63 -60.22
CA PRO A 635 7.09 -55.59 -59.31
C PRO A 635 7.23 -54.18 -59.92
N PHE A 636 6.59 -53.22 -59.29
CA PHE A 636 6.57 -51.80 -59.66
C PHE A 636 7.25 -50.99 -58.54
N PRO A 637 8.35 -50.28 -58.84
CA PRO A 637 8.90 -49.28 -57.92
C PRO A 637 7.85 -48.23 -57.57
N SER A 638 7.57 -48.03 -56.28
CA SER A 638 6.68 -46.96 -55.79
C SER A 638 7.46 -45.80 -55.18
N TRP A 639 8.54 -46.08 -54.45
CA TRP A 639 9.31 -45.04 -53.77
C TRP A 639 10.75 -45.48 -53.50
N PRO A 640 11.76 -44.64 -53.71
CA PRO A 640 11.74 -43.39 -54.46
C PRO A 640 11.67 -43.65 -55.97
N ALA A 641 10.58 -43.22 -56.61
CA ALA A 641 10.29 -43.48 -58.03
C ALA A 641 10.57 -42.25 -58.94
N GLY A 642 11.51 -41.38 -58.55
CA GLY A 642 11.74 -40.08 -59.18
C GLY A 642 12.19 -40.16 -60.64
N SER A 643 11.24 -40.10 -61.56
CA SER A 643 11.43 -40.01 -63.01
C SER A 643 10.41 -39.02 -63.57
N PRO A 644 10.79 -38.06 -64.43
CA PRO A 644 12.14 -37.85 -64.99
C PRO A 644 13.12 -37.13 -64.04
N THR A 645 12.65 -36.63 -62.89
CA THR A 645 13.46 -35.90 -61.89
C THR A 645 13.64 -36.72 -60.61
N PRO A 646 14.88 -37.10 -60.23
CA PRO A 646 15.13 -37.94 -59.05
C PRO A 646 14.78 -37.24 -57.73
N THR A 647 14.11 -37.94 -56.82
CA THR A 647 13.80 -37.43 -55.47
C THR A 647 15.07 -37.41 -54.59
N LEU A 648 15.18 -36.43 -53.69
CA LEU A 648 16.43 -36.01 -53.03
C LEU A 648 16.50 -36.47 -51.55
N TYR A 649 17.55 -37.21 -51.14
CA TYR A 649 17.66 -37.79 -49.77
C TYR A 649 19.04 -37.63 -49.10
N THR A 650 19.09 -37.11 -47.87
CA THR A 650 20.36 -36.91 -47.13
C THR A 650 21.02 -38.18 -46.60
N ASN A 651 20.31 -39.31 -46.60
CA ASN A 651 20.78 -40.66 -46.27
C ASN A 651 20.25 -41.65 -47.32
N PRO A 652 20.78 -42.88 -47.42
CA PRO A 652 20.21 -43.92 -48.28
C PRO A 652 18.70 -44.12 -48.01
N PRO A 653 17.82 -43.96 -49.02
CA PRO A 653 16.40 -44.21 -48.84
C PRO A 653 16.12 -45.70 -48.78
N VAL A 654 15.09 -46.08 -48.03
CA VAL A 654 14.48 -47.41 -48.15
C VAL A 654 13.72 -47.45 -49.48
N LEU A 655 13.97 -48.50 -50.27
CA LEU A 655 13.37 -48.72 -51.59
C LEU A 655 12.07 -49.51 -51.43
N TYR A 656 10.91 -48.89 -51.64
CA TYR A 656 9.58 -49.49 -51.60
C TYR A 656 9.06 -49.79 -53.01
N TYR A 657 8.38 -50.92 -53.14
CA TYR A 657 7.80 -51.41 -54.38
C TYR A 657 6.48 -52.13 -54.10
N TYR A 658 5.66 -52.33 -55.12
CA TYR A 658 4.40 -53.06 -55.04
C TYR A 658 4.29 -54.03 -56.22
N ILE A 659 3.25 -54.85 -56.22
CA ILE A 659 2.88 -55.72 -57.33
C ILE A 659 1.43 -55.39 -57.71
N ASP A 660 1.13 -55.34 -59.00
CA ASP A 660 -0.23 -55.14 -59.52
C ASP A 660 -1.07 -56.43 -59.47
N VAL A 661 -0.40 -57.58 -59.48
CA VAL A 661 -0.99 -58.91 -59.24
C VAL A 661 -0.83 -59.31 -57.78
N TYR A 662 -1.94 -59.39 -57.06
CA TYR A 662 -2.02 -59.70 -55.62
C TYR A 662 -1.47 -61.09 -55.27
N ALA A 663 -0.34 -61.17 -54.55
CA ALA A 663 0.27 -62.45 -54.17
C ALA A 663 1.34 -62.37 -53.04
N THR A 664 1.53 -63.46 -52.27
CA THR A 664 2.53 -63.65 -51.18
C THR A 664 3.28 -64.97 -51.40
N GLY A 665 4.21 -65.34 -50.51
CA GLY A 665 5.17 -66.41 -50.80
C GLY A 665 6.15 -66.00 -51.91
N LEU A 666 6.26 -64.69 -52.12
CA LEU A 666 7.25 -64.04 -52.96
C LEU A 666 8.39 -63.54 -52.07
N GLU A 667 9.59 -63.63 -52.60
CA GLU A 667 10.70 -62.80 -52.14
C GLU A 667 11.04 -61.81 -53.26
N PHE A 668 11.53 -60.65 -52.87
CA PHE A 668 11.89 -59.55 -53.74
C PHE A 668 13.37 -59.23 -53.60
N GLN A 669 13.99 -58.84 -54.72
CA GLN A 669 15.36 -58.35 -54.74
C GLN A 669 15.39 -57.06 -55.55
N ALA A 670 15.72 -55.97 -54.88
CA ALA A 670 16.09 -54.72 -55.51
C ALA A 670 17.59 -54.72 -55.86
N GLN A 671 17.91 -54.12 -56.99
CA GLN A 671 19.28 -53.91 -57.46
C GLN A 671 19.45 -52.44 -57.83
N TYR A 672 20.59 -51.83 -57.49
CA TYR A 672 20.86 -50.42 -57.76
C TYR A 672 22.26 -50.18 -58.37
N SER A 673 22.42 -49.07 -59.09
CA SER A 673 23.71 -48.60 -59.64
C SER A 673 23.69 -47.09 -59.85
N THR A 674 24.86 -46.50 -60.06
CA THR A 674 25.01 -45.13 -60.60
C THR A 674 24.86 -45.06 -62.12
N ALA A 675 24.88 -46.20 -62.82
CA ALA A 675 24.60 -46.27 -64.25
C ALA A 675 23.10 -46.24 -64.55
N SER A 676 22.67 -45.44 -65.52
CA SER A 676 21.26 -45.32 -65.95
C SER A 676 20.75 -46.53 -66.73
N SER A 677 21.64 -47.27 -67.39
CA SER A 677 21.33 -48.50 -68.12
C SER A 677 21.64 -49.75 -67.27
N LEU A 678 20.65 -50.21 -66.50
CA LEU A 678 20.73 -51.45 -65.70
C LEU A 678 20.50 -52.71 -66.55
N SER A 679 21.25 -52.87 -67.64
CA SER A 679 21.14 -54.02 -68.55
C SER A 679 22.21 -55.07 -68.24
N ALA A 680 21.79 -56.34 -68.11
CA ALA A 680 22.72 -57.46 -67.99
C ALA A 680 23.40 -57.78 -69.33
N GLY A 681 24.65 -57.34 -69.52
CA GLY A 681 25.52 -57.84 -70.60
C GLY A 681 26.50 -56.83 -71.21
N ALA A 682 27.78 -57.21 -71.21
CA ALA A 682 28.85 -56.80 -72.13
C ALA A 682 29.13 -55.29 -72.38
N GLY A 683 30.10 -54.78 -71.61
CA GLY A 683 31.26 -54.09 -72.21
C GLY A 683 31.08 -52.70 -72.83
N SER A 684 31.12 -51.66 -72.01
CA SER A 684 31.81 -50.41 -72.37
C SER A 684 32.33 -49.69 -71.12
N SER A 685 33.31 -48.81 -71.29
CA SER A 685 34.20 -48.34 -70.22
C SER A 685 33.62 -47.21 -69.35
N PHE A 686 32.83 -47.57 -68.33
CA PHE A 686 32.63 -46.74 -67.13
C PHE A 686 32.62 -47.62 -65.88
N ASN A 687 33.24 -47.14 -64.80
CA ASN A 687 33.43 -47.92 -63.56
C ASN A 687 32.18 -47.82 -62.66
N THR A 688 31.33 -48.85 -62.63
CA THR A 688 30.49 -49.29 -61.48
C THR A 688 29.57 -50.45 -61.89
N SER A 689 29.74 -51.64 -61.30
CA SER A 689 28.77 -52.75 -61.46
C SER A 689 27.51 -52.53 -60.61
N PRO A 690 26.33 -53.03 -61.02
CA PRO A 690 25.14 -53.01 -60.18
C PRO A 690 25.32 -53.82 -58.88
N VAL A 691 24.70 -53.35 -57.80
CA VAL A 691 24.71 -54.00 -56.49
C VAL A 691 23.34 -54.63 -56.22
N ASP A 692 23.33 -55.94 -56.02
CA ASP A 692 22.16 -56.71 -55.58
C ASP A 692 21.98 -56.57 -54.07
N LEU A 693 20.78 -56.17 -53.61
CA LEU A 693 20.40 -56.25 -52.20
C LEU A 693 19.97 -57.69 -51.83
N PRO A 694 19.93 -58.05 -50.54
CA PRO A 694 19.41 -59.34 -50.10
C PRO A 694 17.97 -59.57 -50.58
N TRP A 695 17.62 -60.84 -50.80
CA TRP A 695 16.22 -61.23 -50.99
C TRP A 695 15.46 -61.02 -49.69
N THR A 696 14.28 -60.39 -49.76
CA THR A 696 13.39 -60.16 -48.61
C THR A 696 11.94 -60.48 -48.96
N THR A 697 11.14 -60.88 -47.97
CA THR A 697 9.69 -61.02 -48.10
C THR A 697 8.96 -59.67 -48.01
N ASP A 698 9.65 -58.62 -47.56
CA ASP A 698 9.09 -57.27 -47.45
C ASP A 698 8.88 -56.65 -48.85
N LEU A 699 7.87 -55.78 -48.95
CA LEU A 699 7.68 -54.88 -50.10
C LEU A 699 8.62 -53.65 -50.06
N PHE A 700 9.74 -53.77 -49.36
CA PHE A 700 10.79 -52.76 -49.29
C PHE A 700 12.17 -53.38 -49.07
N SER A 701 13.23 -52.67 -49.46
CA SER A 701 14.62 -53.03 -49.17
C SER A 701 15.40 -51.83 -48.66
N ALA A 702 16.04 -51.98 -47.50
CA ALA A 702 16.98 -50.99 -46.98
C ALA A 702 18.33 -51.08 -47.70
N ILE A 703 19.03 -49.96 -47.81
CA ILE A 703 20.42 -49.90 -48.27
C ILE A 703 21.30 -49.65 -47.05
N ASP A 704 21.81 -50.73 -46.46
CA ASP A 704 22.53 -50.69 -45.18
C ASP A 704 24.01 -50.25 -45.30
N ILE A 705 24.37 -49.66 -46.45
CA ILE A 705 25.68 -49.04 -46.68
C ILE A 705 25.54 -47.56 -47.02
N SER A 706 26.51 -46.76 -46.58
CA SER A 706 26.59 -45.35 -46.96
C SER A 706 26.75 -45.21 -48.48
N LEU A 707 25.80 -44.55 -49.12
CA LEU A 707 25.86 -44.20 -50.54
C LEU A 707 26.57 -42.86 -50.75
N VAL A 708 27.20 -42.68 -51.91
CA VAL A 708 28.02 -41.51 -52.23
C VAL A 708 27.11 -40.28 -52.47
N PRO A 709 27.21 -39.21 -51.65
CA PRO A 709 26.36 -38.04 -51.81
C PRO A 709 26.58 -37.34 -53.15
N GLY A 710 25.49 -36.94 -53.81
CA GLY A 710 25.53 -36.27 -55.10
C GLY A 710 25.26 -37.13 -56.32
N ASN A 711 25.45 -38.44 -56.19
CA ASN A 711 25.13 -39.36 -57.26
C ASN A 711 23.62 -39.58 -57.39
N THR A 712 23.15 -39.64 -58.63
CA THR A 712 21.85 -40.24 -58.96
C THR A 712 22.04 -41.75 -59.01
N TYR A 713 21.27 -42.46 -58.20
CA TYR A 713 21.20 -43.91 -58.19
C TYR A 713 19.93 -44.35 -58.90
N TYR A 714 20.12 -45.23 -59.86
CA TYR A 714 19.07 -45.91 -60.60
C TYR A 714 18.86 -47.28 -59.97
N TRP A 715 17.62 -47.72 -59.86
CA TRP A 715 17.29 -49.00 -59.24
C TRP A 715 16.07 -49.65 -59.89
N HIS A 716 16.02 -50.97 -59.81
CA HIS A 716 14.90 -51.79 -60.25
C HIS A 716 14.74 -52.98 -59.32
N VAL A 717 13.59 -53.66 -59.40
CA VAL A 717 13.25 -54.77 -58.50
C VAL A 717 12.66 -55.93 -59.29
N ARG A 718 12.90 -57.16 -58.82
CA ARG A 718 12.29 -58.40 -59.32
C ARG A 718 11.74 -59.22 -58.17
N SER A 719 10.83 -60.13 -58.45
CA SER A 719 10.35 -61.13 -57.49
C SER A 719 10.82 -62.54 -57.86
N ARG A 720 10.70 -63.47 -56.91
CA ARG A 720 10.82 -64.92 -57.10
C ARG A 720 9.82 -65.62 -56.19
N LEU A 721 9.50 -66.88 -56.49
CA LEU A 721 8.74 -67.73 -55.57
C LEU A 721 9.66 -68.19 -54.44
N ALA A 722 9.34 -67.88 -53.18
CA ALA A 722 10.11 -68.30 -52.02
C ALA A 722 10.24 -69.83 -51.93
N ALA A 723 9.20 -70.55 -52.35
CA ALA A 723 9.17 -72.01 -52.42
C ALA A 723 9.91 -72.60 -53.64
N ASN A 724 10.32 -71.78 -54.63
CA ASN A 724 11.11 -72.22 -55.77
C ASN A 724 12.07 -71.09 -56.24
N PRO A 725 13.18 -70.85 -55.52
CA PRO A 725 14.05 -69.70 -55.74
C PRO A 725 14.74 -69.61 -57.10
N GLY A 726 14.72 -70.69 -57.90
CA GLY A 726 15.29 -70.72 -59.25
C GLY A 726 14.42 -70.05 -60.32
N VAL A 727 13.17 -69.73 -60.02
CA VAL A 727 12.24 -69.05 -60.95
C VAL A 727 12.04 -67.61 -60.50
N VAL A 728 12.58 -66.67 -61.28
CA VAL A 728 12.53 -65.22 -61.02
C VAL A 728 11.72 -64.50 -62.08
N SER A 729 11.10 -63.36 -61.73
CA SER A 729 10.51 -62.44 -62.69
C SER A 729 11.60 -61.71 -63.50
N LEU A 730 11.20 -61.03 -64.57
CA LEU A 730 12.01 -59.94 -65.12
C LEU A 730 12.16 -58.83 -64.08
N TYR A 731 13.21 -58.01 -64.23
CA TYR A 731 13.32 -56.76 -63.48
C TYR A 731 12.26 -55.75 -63.94
N SER A 732 11.85 -54.90 -63.01
CA SER A 732 10.93 -53.78 -63.23
C SER A 732 11.49 -52.74 -64.21
N ALA A 733 10.65 -51.78 -64.59
CA ALA A 733 11.15 -50.51 -65.10
C ALA A 733 12.09 -49.84 -64.08
N THR A 734 13.08 -49.09 -64.56
CA THR A 734 14.06 -48.39 -63.73
C THR A 734 13.45 -47.16 -63.05
N ALA A 735 13.53 -47.11 -61.74
CA ALA A 735 13.29 -45.94 -60.91
C ALA A 735 14.61 -45.23 -60.56
N SER A 736 14.55 -44.01 -60.02
CA SER A 736 15.76 -43.31 -59.59
C SER A 736 15.55 -42.42 -58.36
N PHE A 737 16.63 -42.24 -57.62
CA PHE A 737 16.75 -41.26 -56.55
C PHE A 737 18.11 -40.60 -56.60
N LYS A 738 18.21 -39.39 -56.05
CA LYS A 738 19.48 -38.73 -55.83
C LYS A 738 19.76 -38.74 -54.34
N ILE A 739 20.89 -39.32 -53.94
CA ILE A 739 21.39 -39.01 -52.60
C ILE A 739 21.70 -37.52 -52.65
N ALA A 740 20.95 -36.78 -51.84
CA ALA A 740 21.20 -35.39 -51.57
C ALA A 740 22.68 -35.27 -51.30
N VAL A 741 23.28 -34.51 -52.17
CA VAL A 741 24.58 -33.93 -51.96
C VAL A 741 24.46 -33.16 -50.63
N THR A 742 24.89 -33.76 -49.51
CA THR A 742 25.49 -33.05 -48.36
C THR A 742 26.84 -32.57 -48.86
N ALA A 743 26.80 -31.48 -49.62
CA ALA A 743 27.23 -31.66 -50.99
C ALA A 743 28.72 -31.90 -51.17
N SER A 744 29.03 -32.84 -52.08
CA SER A 744 30.13 -32.60 -53.01
C SER A 744 29.82 -31.28 -53.71
N GLY A 745 30.32 -30.19 -53.11
CA GLY A 745 29.82 -28.85 -53.37
C GLY A 745 28.79 -28.26 -52.39
N ALA A 746 28.83 -28.55 -51.07
CA ALA A 746 28.20 -27.79 -49.98
C ALA A 746 28.81 -28.22 -48.66
N ALA A 747 29.39 -27.25 -47.99
CA ALA A 747 30.00 -27.46 -46.71
C ALA A 747 28.93 -27.78 -45.65
N THR A 748 29.27 -28.63 -44.69
CA THR A 748 28.31 -29.11 -43.69
C THR A 748 28.09 -28.04 -42.62
N THR A 749 26.82 -27.64 -42.42
CA THR A 749 26.45 -26.65 -41.40
C THR A 749 26.98 -27.10 -40.04
N PRO A 750 27.88 -26.34 -39.40
CA PRO A 750 28.42 -26.71 -38.10
C PRO A 750 27.35 -26.77 -37.01
N ILE A 751 27.54 -27.65 -36.04
CA ILE A 751 26.72 -27.74 -34.84
C ILE A 751 27.56 -27.21 -33.67
N PRO A 752 27.26 -26.02 -33.11
CA PRO A 752 27.96 -25.50 -31.94
C PRO A 752 27.94 -26.50 -30.78
N THR A 753 29.09 -26.70 -30.12
CA THR A 753 29.25 -27.64 -29.01
C THR A 753 29.61 -26.93 -27.70
N THR A 754 30.53 -25.96 -27.74
CA THR A 754 30.88 -25.12 -26.59
C THR A 754 31.34 -23.72 -27.03
N PRO A 755 31.08 -22.65 -26.26
CA PRO A 755 30.09 -22.55 -25.20
C PRO A 755 28.67 -22.41 -25.79
N VAL A 756 27.71 -23.13 -25.23
CA VAL A 756 26.30 -23.19 -25.67
C VAL A 756 25.37 -23.12 -24.47
N GLY A 757 24.10 -22.74 -24.66
CA GLY A 757 23.09 -22.80 -23.60
C GLY A 757 23.24 -21.76 -22.48
N GLY A 758 23.96 -20.66 -22.70
CA GLY A 758 24.09 -19.57 -21.73
C GLY A 758 25.13 -19.77 -20.63
N ILE A 759 26.11 -20.66 -20.84
CA ILE A 759 27.24 -20.88 -19.92
C ILE A 759 27.99 -19.56 -19.64
N ILE A 760 28.36 -19.33 -18.38
CA ILE A 760 29.19 -18.20 -17.94
C ILE A 760 30.67 -18.63 -17.96
N LEU A 761 31.55 -17.78 -18.51
CA LEU A 761 33.00 -18.05 -18.62
C LEU A 761 33.82 -17.07 -17.77
N ASP A 762 34.61 -17.62 -16.83
CA ASP A 762 35.54 -16.89 -15.95
C ASP A 762 37.00 -16.96 -16.43
N SER A 763 37.69 -15.81 -16.42
CA SER A 763 39.14 -15.67 -16.69
C SER A 763 39.63 -16.01 -18.11
N PRO A 764 40.84 -15.53 -18.48
CA PRO A 764 40.98 -14.32 -19.29
C PRO A 764 40.23 -14.40 -20.63
N LEU A 765 39.45 -13.37 -20.94
CA LEU A 765 38.55 -13.34 -22.12
C LEU A 765 39.26 -13.47 -23.48
N SER A 766 40.59 -13.25 -23.52
CA SER A 766 41.43 -13.49 -24.71
C SER A 766 41.61 -14.97 -25.06
N GLY A 767 41.34 -15.88 -24.12
CA GLY A 767 41.47 -17.34 -24.26
C GLY A 767 40.15 -18.09 -24.49
N VAL A 768 39.03 -17.40 -24.71
CA VAL A 768 37.74 -18.06 -24.96
C VAL A 768 37.76 -18.75 -26.32
N THR A 769 37.48 -20.06 -26.34
CA THR A 769 37.39 -20.88 -27.54
C THR A 769 35.94 -21.20 -27.88
N LEU A 770 35.49 -20.83 -29.08
CA LEU A 770 34.22 -21.28 -29.66
C LEU A 770 34.49 -22.58 -30.43
N SER A 771 33.72 -23.64 -30.18
CA SER A 771 33.93 -24.98 -30.71
C SER A 771 32.62 -25.56 -31.25
N TRP A 772 32.72 -26.33 -32.32
CA TRP A 772 31.59 -26.98 -32.99
C TRP A 772 31.94 -28.42 -33.36
N SER A 773 30.92 -29.19 -33.75
CA SER A 773 31.10 -30.42 -34.50
C SER A 773 30.67 -30.20 -35.95
N ALA A 774 31.54 -30.60 -36.87
CA ALA A 774 31.26 -30.68 -38.28
C ALA A 774 32.06 -31.86 -38.85
N THR A 775 31.38 -32.70 -39.64
CA THR A 775 31.96 -33.86 -40.31
C THR A 775 31.68 -33.73 -41.79
N ALA A 776 32.72 -33.71 -42.60
CA ALA A 776 32.65 -33.67 -44.06
C ALA A 776 33.75 -34.55 -44.65
N ASN A 777 33.54 -35.00 -45.88
CA ASN A 777 34.50 -35.85 -46.60
C ASN A 777 35.68 -35.07 -47.21
N GLU A 778 35.65 -33.74 -47.12
CA GLU A 778 36.58 -32.78 -47.71
C GLU A 778 36.99 -31.73 -46.65
N PRO A 779 38.21 -31.17 -46.70
CA PRO A 779 38.66 -30.17 -45.72
C PRO A 779 37.78 -28.92 -45.72
N LEU A 780 37.30 -28.52 -44.54
CA LEU A 780 36.46 -27.34 -44.34
C LEU A 780 37.27 -26.12 -43.90
N GLN A 781 36.83 -24.95 -44.34
CA GLN A 781 37.15 -23.66 -43.73
C GLN A 781 35.90 -23.13 -43.02
N TYR A 782 36.06 -22.36 -41.95
CA TYR A 782 34.92 -21.90 -41.14
C TYR A 782 34.87 -20.38 -41.05
N GLU A 783 33.67 -19.82 -41.14
CA GLU A 783 33.39 -18.43 -40.81
C GLU A 783 32.54 -18.42 -39.56
N VAL A 784 32.99 -17.69 -38.54
CA VAL A 784 32.31 -17.57 -37.25
C VAL A 784 31.86 -16.13 -37.07
N ARG A 785 30.62 -15.96 -36.64
CA ARG A 785 29.96 -14.66 -36.45
C ARG A 785 29.42 -14.56 -35.04
N ILE A 786 29.69 -13.43 -34.39
CA ILE A 786 29.36 -13.17 -32.99
C ILE A 786 28.71 -11.79 -32.84
N ALA A 787 27.73 -11.70 -31.95
CA ALA A 787 26.97 -10.47 -31.66
C ALA A 787 26.49 -10.45 -30.20
N GLN A 788 26.07 -9.28 -29.72
CA GLN A 788 25.46 -9.09 -28.39
C GLN A 788 23.92 -9.24 -28.37
N SER A 789 23.29 -9.46 -29.53
CA SER A 789 21.85 -9.71 -29.69
C SER A 789 21.65 -10.95 -30.57
N ASN A 790 20.51 -11.63 -30.41
CA ASN A 790 20.14 -12.85 -31.12
C ASN A 790 19.30 -12.61 -32.40
N SER A 791 19.08 -11.34 -32.76
CA SER A 791 18.39 -10.93 -33.99
C SER A 791 19.02 -11.61 -35.22
N VAL A 792 18.19 -12.25 -36.04
CA VAL A 792 18.57 -12.83 -37.33
C VAL A 792 17.79 -12.19 -38.48
N ASP A 793 18.38 -12.16 -39.66
CA ASP A 793 17.63 -11.85 -40.89
C ASP A 793 16.84 -13.06 -41.43
N GLY A 794 16.12 -12.86 -42.53
CA GLY A 794 15.35 -13.91 -43.21
C GLY A 794 16.19 -15.06 -43.80
N SER A 795 17.53 -15.01 -43.72
CA SER A 795 18.42 -16.13 -44.07
C SER A 795 18.91 -16.92 -42.84
N GLY A 796 18.50 -16.52 -41.63
CA GLY A 796 18.95 -17.10 -40.37
C GLY A 796 20.35 -16.62 -39.95
N MET A 797 20.92 -15.60 -40.59
CA MET A 797 22.19 -14.99 -40.20
C MET A 797 21.98 -14.00 -39.06
N LEU A 798 22.82 -14.06 -38.01
CA LEU A 798 22.90 -13.03 -36.95
C LEU A 798 23.07 -11.63 -37.56
N ASN A 799 21.99 -10.86 -37.50
CA ASN A 799 21.84 -9.56 -38.14
C ASN A 799 21.56 -8.50 -37.08
N HIS A 800 22.64 -7.91 -36.57
CA HIS A 800 22.64 -6.83 -35.60
C HIS A 800 23.78 -5.85 -35.96
N PRO A 801 23.69 -4.53 -35.71
CA PRO A 801 24.74 -3.57 -36.06
C PRO A 801 26.11 -3.83 -35.43
N LEU A 802 26.15 -4.62 -34.34
CA LEU A 802 27.37 -5.04 -33.64
C LEU A 802 27.78 -6.49 -33.96
N ALA A 803 27.19 -7.12 -34.98
CA ALA A 803 27.53 -8.47 -35.40
C ALA A 803 28.82 -8.44 -36.23
N VAL A 804 29.87 -9.09 -35.74
CA VAL A 804 31.19 -9.16 -36.38
C VAL A 804 31.49 -10.60 -36.76
N SER A 805 32.08 -10.79 -37.94
CA SER A 805 32.51 -12.09 -38.46
C SER A 805 34.04 -12.17 -38.46
N THR A 806 34.59 -13.37 -38.53
CA THR A 806 36.01 -13.58 -38.87
C THR A 806 36.36 -12.85 -40.17
N ALA A 807 37.64 -12.49 -40.34
CA ALA A 807 38.13 -11.81 -41.55
C ALA A 807 38.19 -12.76 -42.76
N GLY A 808 37.01 -13.17 -43.25
CA GLY A 808 36.82 -14.31 -44.14
C GLY A 808 36.74 -15.64 -43.38
N PHE A 809 36.76 -16.73 -44.14
CA PHE A 809 36.78 -18.09 -43.58
C PHE A 809 38.21 -18.45 -43.17
N THR A 810 38.39 -18.92 -41.93
CA THR A 810 39.68 -19.26 -41.35
C THR A 810 40.20 -20.62 -41.82
N VAL A 811 41.53 -20.76 -41.81
CA VAL A 811 42.26 -21.91 -42.38
C VAL A 811 42.05 -23.17 -41.53
N SER A 812 42.11 -24.32 -42.18
CA SER A 812 41.83 -25.67 -41.67
C SER A 812 42.56 -26.03 -40.36
N ASP A 813 41.95 -25.70 -39.22
CA ASP A 813 42.31 -26.23 -37.92
C ASP A 813 41.50 -27.53 -37.66
N PRO A 814 42.16 -28.69 -37.44
CA PRO A 814 41.48 -29.97 -37.22
C PRO A 814 40.69 -30.05 -35.91
N THR A 815 40.79 -29.04 -35.03
CA THR A 815 40.09 -29.04 -33.73
C THR A 815 38.61 -28.62 -33.80
N ASN A 816 38.11 -28.18 -34.96
CA ASN A 816 36.76 -27.60 -35.12
C ASN A 816 36.47 -26.50 -34.09
N SER A 817 37.46 -25.63 -33.85
CA SER A 817 37.38 -24.57 -32.84
C SER A 817 38.13 -23.31 -33.26
N ILE A 818 37.81 -22.16 -32.65
CA ILE A 818 38.52 -20.90 -32.84
C ILE A 818 38.56 -20.09 -31.53
N LEU A 819 39.72 -19.48 -31.24
CA LEU A 819 39.84 -18.47 -30.19
C LEU A 819 39.10 -17.18 -30.61
N VAL A 820 38.31 -16.59 -29.73
CA VAL A 820 37.59 -15.33 -30.04
C VAL A 820 38.56 -14.18 -30.33
N SER A 821 39.77 -14.21 -29.76
CA SER A 821 40.86 -13.27 -30.07
C SER A 821 41.39 -13.35 -31.53
N ALA A 822 41.02 -14.37 -32.30
CA ALA A 822 41.27 -14.47 -33.75
C ALA A 822 40.12 -13.90 -34.60
N ILE A 823 38.99 -13.55 -33.99
CA ILE A 823 37.93 -12.73 -34.59
C ILE A 823 38.32 -11.25 -34.34
N PRO A 824 38.04 -10.29 -35.25
CA PRO A 824 38.27 -8.86 -34.99
C PRO A 824 37.23 -8.29 -34.01
N TYR A 825 37.08 -8.93 -32.84
CA TYR A 825 36.03 -8.68 -31.87
C TYR A 825 36.53 -8.93 -30.45
N THR A 826 36.53 -7.90 -29.62
CA THR A 826 36.94 -8.01 -28.21
C THR A 826 35.74 -8.35 -27.35
N LEU A 827 35.81 -9.45 -26.60
CA LEU A 827 34.82 -9.76 -25.58
C LEU A 827 34.93 -8.75 -24.42
N ALA A 828 33.84 -8.07 -24.12
CA ALA A 828 33.68 -7.31 -22.90
C ALA A 828 33.33 -8.28 -21.74
N PRO A 829 33.79 -8.02 -20.51
CA PRO A 829 33.28 -8.72 -19.34
C PRO A 829 31.77 -8.51 -19.18
N GLY A 830 31.09 -9.46 -18.55
CA GLY A 830 29.72 -9.28 -18.06
C GLY A 830 28.69 -9.16 -19.17
N THR A 831 28.94 -9.77 -20.33
CA THR A 831 28.15 -9.54 -21.53
C THR A 831 27.68 -10.87 -22.11
N SER A 832 26.40 -10.94 -22.48
CA SER A 832 25.85 -12.07 -23.22
C SER A 832 26.24 -11.97 -24.69
N TYR A 833 26.69 -13.09 -25.25
CA TYR A 833 27.09 -13.22 -26.64
C TYR A 833 26.35 -14.36 -27.31
N TYR A 834 25.91 -14.07 -28.53
CA TYR A 834 25.27 -15.00 -29.44
C TYR A 834 26.21 -15.23 -30.61
N TRP A 835 26.42 -16.48 -30.98
CA TRP A 835 27.33 -16.82 -32.06
C TRP A 835 26.79 -17.95 -32.95
N GLN A 836 27.23 -17.92 -34.19
CA GLN A 836 26.95 -18.92 -35.21
C GLN A 836 28.24 -19.25 -35.96
N ALA A 837 28.34 -20.48 -36.45
CA ALA A 837 29.36 -20.88 -37.40
C ALA A 837 28.71 -21.31 -38.71
N ARG A 838 29.39 -21.06 -39.82
CA ARG A 838 29.12 -21.69 -41.11
C ARG A 838 30.44 -22.17 -41.70
N SER A 839 30.36 -23.20 -42.53
CA SER A 839 31.53 -23.76 -43.19
C SER A 839 31.54 -23.42 -44.68
N ARG A 840 32.70 -23.56 -45.33
CA ARG A 840 32.83 -23.67 -46.78
C ARG A 840 33.83 -24.77 -47.13
N LEU A 841 33.76 -25.30 -48.34
CA LEU A 841 34.76 -26.27 -48.82
C LEU A 841 36.08 -25.55 -49.11
N THR A 842 37.20 -26.12 -48.67
CA THR A 842 38.54 -25.61 -49.06
C THR A 842 38.78 -25.79 -50.56
N SER A 843 38.25 -26.86 -51.13
CA SER A 843 38.37 -27.21 -52.56
C SER A 843 37.46 -26.38 -53.49
N ASN A 844 36.42 -25.71 -52.97
CA ASN A 844 35.62 -24.74 -53.74
C ASN A 844 35.08 -23.62 -52.81
N PRO A 845 35.72 -22.43 -52.77
CA PRO A 845 35.34 -21.35 -51.84
C PRO A 845 33.99 -20.67 -52.10
N LEU A 846 33.33 -20.90 -53.24
CA LEU A 846 32.00 -20.36 -53.56
C LEU A 846 30.87 -21.11 -52.84
N ILE A 847 31.23 -22.18 -52.14
CA ILE A 847 30.31 -23.20 -51.68
C ILE A 847 30.27 -23.18 -50.16
N ILE A 848 29.21 -22.59 -49.62
CA ILE A 848 29.09 -22.16 -48.22
C ILE A 848 27.84 -22.82 -47.61
N SER A 849 27.92 -23.26 -46.36
CA SER A 849 26.79 -23.80 -45.60
C SER A 849 25.81 -22.71 -45.18
N SER A 850 24.58 -23.10 -44.84
CA SER A 850 23.73 -22.25 -43.99
C SER A 850 24.43 -21.95 -42.66
N TRP A 851 24.05 -20.86 -42.00
CA TRP A 851 24.47 -20.61 -40.62
C TRP A 851 23.93 -21.68 -39.68
N SER A 852 24.70 -22.00 -38.64
CA SER A 852 24.28 -22.90 -37.57
C SER A 852 23.07 -22.37 -36.80
N MET A 853 22.49 -23.23 -35.95
CA MET A 853 21.68 -22.75 -34.82
C MET A 853 22.48 -21.72 -34.01
N ILE A 854 21.77 -20.75 -33.41
CA ILE A 854 22.40 -19.73 -32.55
C ILE A 854 22.84 -20.38 -31.25
N ALA A 855 24.14 -20.38 -30.99
CA ALA A 855 24.70 -20.68 -29.68
C ALA A 855 24.77 -19.41 -28.83
N SER A 856 24.66 -19.56 -27.51
CA SER A 856 24.76 -18.46 -26.57
C SER A 856 25.65 -18.81 -25.38
N PHE A 857 26.37 -17.80 -24.91
CA PHE A 857 27.17 -17.84 -23.69
C PHE A 857 27.22 -16.45 -23.09
N ALA A 858 27.83 -16.31 -21.92
CA ALA A 858 28.12 -15.01 -21.35
C ALA A 858 29.50 -14.99 -20.71
N THR A 859 30.11 -13.81 -20.71
CA THR A 859 31.39 -13.59 -20.01
C THR A 859 31.12 -13.20 -18.57
N ALA A 860 31.91 -13.73 -17.63
CA ALA A 860 31.91 -13.22 -16.27
C ALA A 860 32.20 -11.72 -16.25
N ALA A 861 31.52 -10.98 -15.38
CA ALA A 861 31.63 -9.53 -15.31
C ALA A 861 32.91 -9.05 -14.63
N GLY A 862 33.47 -9.86 -13.73
CA GLY A 862 34.43 -9.36 -12.76
C GLY A 862 33.86 -8.09 -12.09
N SER A 863 34.70 -7.06 -11.96
CA SER A 863 34.28 -5.75 -11.46
C SER A 863 33.55 -4.84 -12.48
N SER A 864 33.10 -5.34 -13.64
CA SER A 864 32.63 -4.50 -14.78
C SER A 864 31.11 -4.35 -14.88
N SER A 865 30.67 -3.39 -15.69
CA SER A 865 29.25 -3.15 -16.02
C SER A 865 28.69 -4.18 -17.01
N VAL A 866 27.46 -4.63 -16.77
CA VAL A 866 26.77 -5.71 -17.50
C VAL A 866 25.65 -5.15 -18.39
N VAL A 867 25.55 -5.58 -19.65
CA VAL A 867 24.39 -5.23 -20.49
C VAL A 867 23.13 -5.92 -19.93
N PRO A 868 22.10 -5.18 -19.50
CA PRO A 868 20.90 -5.79 -18.93
C PRO A 868 19.96 -6.33 -20.02
N LEU A 869 19.15 -7.35 -19.68
CA LEU A 869 18.12 -7.88 -20.58
C LEU A 869 16.72 -7.46 -20.11
N VAL A 870 15.97 -6.78 -20.98
CA VAL A 870 14.56 -6.42 -20.76
C VAL A 870 13.71 -7.67 -20.47
N ILE A 871 12.85 -7.58 -19.45
CA ILE A 871 11.90 -8.64 -19.07
C ILE A 871 10.45 -8.18 -19.28
N SER A 872 10.02 -7.13 -18.59
CA SER A 872 8.63 -6.65 -18.65
C SER A 872 8.55 -5.15 -18.33
N PRO A 873 7.68 -4.37 -18.98
CA PRO A 873 6.75 -4.80 -20.03
C PRO A 873 7.41 -4.85 -21.41
N ASN A 874 7.01 -5.81 -22.24
CA ASN A 874 7.56 -5.98 -23.61
C ASN A 874 6.48 -6.36 -24.64
N TYR A 875 6.79 -6.30 -25.94
CA TYR A 875 5.90 -6.67 -27.05
C TYR A 875 4.52 -5.98 -27.03
N LEU A 876 4.50 -4.67 -26.81
CA LEU A 876 3.28 -3.84 -26.69
C LEU A 876 2.33 -4.28 -25.56
N GLN A 877 2.83 -4.98 -24.55
CA GLN A 877 2.08 -5.43 -23.37
C GLN A 877 1.21 -4.28 -22.79
N PRO A 878 -0.08 -4.54 -22.53
CA PRO A 878 -1.00 -3.51 -22.06
C PRO A 878 -0.72 -3.14 -20.60
N ILE A 879 -0.68 -1.84 -20.31
CA ILE A 879 -0.60 -1.27 -18.97
C ILE A 879 -1.88 -0.48 -18.71
N SER A 880 -2.64 -0.86 -17.69
CA SER A 880 -3.95 -0.28 -17.34
C SER A 880 -3.89 0.98 -16.46
N SER A 881 -2.72 1.62 -16.38
CA SER A 881 -2.49 2.81 -15.54
C SER A 881 -1.54 3.80 -16.22
N ASN A 882 -1.37 4.97 -15.61
CA ASN A 882 -0.40 6.01 -16.01
C ASN A 882 1.04 5.73 -15.52
N THR A 883 1.31 4.51 -15.04
CA THR A 883 2.56 4.13 -14.37
C THR A 883 3.00 2.74 -14.82
N ALA A 884 4.19 2.62 -15.38
CA ALA A 884 4.77 1.33 -15.77
C ALA A 884 5.93 0.96 -14.83
N VAL A 885 5.99 -0.32 -14.45
CA VAL A 885 7.14 -0.87 -13.72
C VAL A 885 8.00 -1.63 -14.73
N LEU A 886 9.11 -1.01 -15.10
CA LEU A 886 10.08 -1.53 -16.05
C LEU A 886 11.04 -2.45 -15.31
N THR A 887 11.21 -3.68 -15.78
CA THR A 887 11.99 -4.74 -15.13
C THR A 887 12.92 -5.39 -16.13
N TRP A 888 14.16 -5.57 -15.73
CA TRP A 888 15.18 -6.27 -16.49
C TRP A 888 15.84 -7.32 -15.61
N LYS A 889 16.61 -8.22 -16.22
CA LYS A 889 17.53 -9.10 -15.50
C LYS A 889 18.95 -8.77 -15.87
N ILE A 890 19.85 -9.01 -14.93
CA ILE A 890 21.29 -8.98 -15.18
C ILE A 890 21.67 -10.42 -15.59
N PRO A 891 22.05 -10.67 -16.85
CA PRO A 891 22.27 -12.04 -17.33
C PRO A 891 23.49 -12.71 -16.70
N VAL A 892 24.41 -11.93 -16.11
CA VAL A 892 25.60 -12.42 -15.40
C VAL A 892 25.83 -11.56 -14.15
N PRO A 893 26.04 -12.13 -12.95
CA PRO A 893 26.36 -11.33 -11.76
C PRO A 893 27.68 -10.56 -11.94
N SER A 894 27.73 -9.34 -11.38
CA SER A 894 28.96 -8.53 -11.28
C SER A 894 29.50 -8.54 -9.85
N GLU A 895 30.84 -8.56 -9.74
CA GLU A 895 31.56 -8.41 -8.47
C GLU A 895 31.57 -6.96 -7.98
N SER A 896 31.15 -6.01 -8.83
CA SER A 896 30.89 -4.63 -8.45
C SER A 896 29.40 -4.34 -8.44
N HIS A 897 28.98 -3.50 -7.49
CA HIS A 897 27.63 -3.01 -7.41
C HIS A 897 27.27 -2.19 -8.67
N LEU A 898 26.11 -2.49 -9.27
CA LEU A 898 25.66 -1.89 -10.52
C LEU A 898 24.49 -0.95 -10.27
N LYS A 899 24.57 0.23 -10.88
CA LYS A 899 23.49 1.20 -11.04
C LYS A 899 23.03 1.20 -12.49
N PHE A 900 21.84 1.67 -12.78
CA PHE A 900 21.23 1.63 -14.10
C PHE A 900 20.69 2.97 -14.54
N ASP A 901 20.80 3.26 -15.83
CA ASP A 901 20.10 4.38 -16.46
C ASP A 901 19.05 3.82 -17.42
N VAL A 902 17.79 4.16 -17.17
CA VAL A 902 16.62 3.66 -17.87
C VAL A 902 16.07 4.76 -18.77
N GLN A 903 16.05 4.52 -20.08
CA GLN A 903 15.45 5.41 -21.05
C GLN A 903 14.07 4.93 -21.47
N TYR A 904 13.11 5.85 -21.58
CA TYR A 904 11.81 5.58 -22.18
C TYR A 904 11.35 6.74 -23.07
N SER A 905 10.64 6.43 -24.16
CA SER A 905 10.15 7.41 -25.13
C SER A 905 8.91 6.90 -25.86
N LYS A 906 8.12 7.80 -26.44
CA LYS A 906 7.06 7.41 -27.41
C LYS A 906 7.62 7.04 -28.80
N LYS A 907 8.89 7.32 -29.07
CA LYS A 907 9.57 6.98 -30.32
C LYS A 907 10.56 5.83 -30.14
N ALA A 908 10.52 4.86 -31.05
CA ALA A 908 11.44 3.71 -31.06
C ALA A 908 12.91 4.09 -31.31
N ASP A 909 13.17 5.27 -31.87
CA ASP A 909 14.52 5.82 -32.11
C ASP A 909 15.15 6.51 -30.88
N PHE A 910 14.40 6.66 -29.78
CA PHE A 910 14.80 7.36 -28.57
C PHE A 910 15.24 8.83 -28.75
N THR A 911 14.88 9.48 -29.88
CA THR A 911 15.23 10.90 -30.19
C THR A 911 14.56 11.92 -29.27
N SER A 912 13.67 11.48 -28.38
CA SER A 912 13.05 12.29 -27.33
C SER A 912 12.80 11.41 -26.11
N ALA A 913 13.85 10.78 -25.59
CA ALA A 913 13.77 9.87 -24.44
C ALA A 913 13.95 10.59 -23.10
N THR A 914 13.07 10.29 -22.15
CA THR A 914 13.27 10.61 -20.75
C THR A 914 14.21 9.57 -20.15
N THR A 915 15.22 10.00 -19.38
CA THR A 915 16.17 9.09 -18.72
C THR A 915 16.03 9.19 -17.20
N GLN A 916 15.77 8.07 -16.54
CA GLN A 916 15.88 7.92 -15.09
C GLN A 916 17.26 7.36 -14.77
N THR A 917 18.08 8.09 -14.02
CA THR A 917 19.49 7.73 -13.81
C THR A 917 19.79 7.18 -12.44
N ASN A 918 20.87 6.41 -12.33
CA ASN A 918 21.40 5.85 -11.07
C ASN A 918 20.39 5.00 -10.29
N VAL A 919 19.51 4.29 -10.98
CA VAL A 919 18.62 3.28 -10.38
C VAL A 919 19.51 2.16 -9.83
N ASN A 920 19.49 1.88 -8.52
CA ASN A 920 20.44 0.91 -7.94
C ASN A 920 20.06 -0.56 -8.18
N GLU A 921 18.92 -0.81 -8.83
CA GLU A 921 18.23 -2.09 -8.81
C GLU A 921 17.70 -2.43 -10.21
N PRO A 922 17.48 -3.72 -10.54
CA PRO A 922 17.07 -4.13 -11.89
C PRO A 922 15.58 -3.86 -12.21
N VAL A 923 15.02 -2.81 -11.62
CA VAL A 923 13.64 -2.36 -11.74
C VAL A 923 13.54 -0.84 -11.61
N ALA A 924 12.71 -0.21 -12.44
CA ALA A 924 12.38 1.21 -12.38
C ALA A 924 10.88 1.45 -12.57
N GLN A 925 10.28 2.25 -11.69
CA GLN A 925 8.92 2.72 -11.86
C GLN A 925 8.92 4.08 -12.58
N VAL A 926 8.25 4.14 -13.73
CA VAL A 926 8.07 5.37 -14.51
C VAL A 926 6.61 5.82 -14.42
N THR A 927 6.38 7.07 -14.01
CA THR A 927 5.06 7.64 -13.69
C THR A 927 4.74 8.81 -14.61
N GLY A 928 3.45 9.16 -14.74
CA GLY A 928 3.03 10.29 -15.58
C GLY A 928 3.03 9.96 -17.08
N LEU A 929 2.75 8.70 -17.43
CA LEU A 929 2.60 8.25 -18.79
C LEU A 929 1.25 8.66 -19.36
N ASP A 930 1.23 9.13 -20.60
CA ASP A 930 -0.01 9.51 -21.29
C ASP A 930 -0.86 8.27 -21.59
N PRO A 931 -2.21 8.35 -21.48
CA PRO A 931 -3.10 7.25 -21.83
C PRO A 931 -3.10 6.95 -23.34
N ASN A 932 -3.55 5.74 -23.71
CA ASN A 932 -3.63 5.24 -25.10
C ASN A 932 -2.36 5.45 -25.95
N SER A 933 -1.18 5.44 -25.31
CA SER A 933 0.12 5.75 -25.93
C SER A 933 1.04 4.54 -25.91
N THR A 934 1.72 4.29 -27.02
CA THR A 934 2.81 3.31 -27.08
C THR A 934 4.10 3.95 -26.58
N TYR A 935 4.81 3.25 -25.71
CA TYR A 935 6.12 3.62 -25.21
C TYR A 935 7.15 2.51 -25.50
N TYR A 936 8.36 2.93 -25.82
CA TYR A 936 9.56 2.11 -25.98
C TYR A 936 10.53 2.45 -24.86
N TRP A 937 11.23 1.45 -24.32
CA TRP A 937 12.15 1.65 -23.22
C TRP A 937 13.37 0.72 -23.31
N ARG A 938 14.50 1.14 -22.74
CA ARG A 938 15.77 0.39 -22.73
C ARG A 938 16.60 0.80 -21.52
N VAL A 939 17.58 -0.02 -21.14
CA VAL A 939 18.37 0.21 -19.93
C VAL A 939 19.85 -0.14 -20.12
N LEU A 940 20.74 0.63 -19.52
CA LEU A 940 22.17 0.31 -19.40
C LEU A 940 22.57 0.20 -17.93
N SER A 941 23.74 -0.38 -17.64
CA SER A 941 24.32 -0.41 -16.30
C SER A 941 25.62 0.38 -16.20
N LYS A 942 25.98 0.72 -14.96
CA LYS A 942 27.15 1.50 -14.55
C LYS A 942 27.69 0.91 -13.25
N ASN A 943 28.99 0.64 -13.16
CA ASN A 943 29.62 0.22 -11.92
C ASN A 943 30.11 1.44 -11.12
N ASP A 944 30.45 1.24 -9.85
CA ASP A 944 30.99 2.33 -9.01
C ASP A 944 32.38 2.84 -9.47
N ASN A 945 33.06 2.14 -10.38
CA ASN A 945 34.32 2.53 -11.01
C ASN A 945 34.15 3.34 -12.32
N GLY A 946 32.92 3.70 -12.71
CA GLY A 946 32.63 4.55 -13.88
C GLY A 946 32.60 3.86 -15.25
N SER A 947 32.71 2.53 -15.30
CA SER A 947 32.42 1.74 -16.51
C SER A 947 30.92 1.79 -16.82
N VAL A 948 30.54 1.77 -18.09
CA VAL A 948 29.15 1.86 -18.55
C VAL A 948 28.90 0.81 -19.63
N SER A 949 27.79 0.06 -19.53
CA SER A 949 27.40 -0.92 -20.55
C SER A 949 26.75 -0.23 -21.76
N SER A 950 26.64 -0.95 -22.88
CA SER A 950 25.65 -0.62 -23.91
C SER A 950 24.23 -0.69 -23.34
N TYR A 951 23.29 0.04 -23.97
CA TYR A 951 21.87 -0.15 -23.71
C TYR A 951 21.41 -1.54 -24.15
N SER A 952 20.43 -2.08 -23.43
CA SER A 952 19.66 -3.26 -23.79
C SER A 952 18.94 -3.11 -25.14
N ASP A 953 18.49 -4.24 -25.69
CA ASP A 953 17.39 -4.26 -26.66
C ASP A 953 16.17 -3.51 -26.09
N ALA A 954 15.34 -2.92 -26.96
CA ALA A 954 14.23 -2.08 -26.56
C ALA A 954 12.98 -2.90 -26.22
N GLY A 955 12.49 -2.75 -24.99
CA GLY A 955 11.14 -3.15 -24.60
C GLY A 955 10.08 -2.21 -25.16
N SER A 956 8.84 -2.68 -25.29
CA SER A 956 7.71 -1.85 -25.69
C SER A 956 6.43 -2.21 -24.94
N PHE A 957 5.60 -1.21 -24.64
CA PHE A 957 4.32 -1.39 -23.95
C PHE A 957 3.31 -0.33 -24.41
N LYS A 958 2.02 -0.56 -24.15
CA LYS A 958 0.95 0.37 -24.49
C LYS A 958 0.10 0.70 -23.26
N THR A 959 -0.04 1.98 -22.94
CA THR A 959 -1.02 2.40 -21.93
C THR A 959 -2.43 2.26 -22.50
N SER A 960 -3.38 1.72 -21.75
CA SER A 960 -4.78 1.64 -22.18
C SER A 960 -5.50 2.98 -21.98
N GLY A 961 -6.53 3.22 -22.80
CA GLY A 961 -7.52 4.25 -22.50
C GLY A 961 -8.43 3.78 -21.36
N THR A 962 -8.79 4.67 -20.45
CA THR A 962 -9.68 4.37 -19.32
C THR A 962 -11.11 4.10 -19.77
N THR A 963 -11.48 2.82 -19.83
CA THR A 963 -12.89 2.38 -19.70
C THR A 963 -13.06 1.78 -18.32
N ALA A 964 -13.84 2.46 -17.47
CA ALA A 964 -13.93 2.15 -16.04
C ALA A 964 -14.75 0.87 -15.77
N VAL A 965 -14.25 0.05 -14.84
CA VAL A 965 -15.05 -0.83 -13.99
C VAL A 965 -14.51 -0.64 -12.58
N GLU A 966 -15.40 -0.44 -11.61
CA GLU A 966 -15.07 0.11 -10.29
C GLU A 966 -14.24 -0.85 -9.42
N GLY A 967 -12.97 -0.53 -9.23
CA GLY A 967 -12.39 -0.59 -7.90
C GLY A 967 -12.55 0.79 -7.28
N VAL A 968 -13.17 0.89 -6.09
CA VAL A 968 -13.38 2.19 -5.42
C VAL A 968 -12.02 2.78 -5.05
N GLU A 969 -11.55 3.72 -5.86
CA GLU A 969 -10.46 4.62 -5.49
C GLU A 969 -10.98 5.46 -4.33
N ILE A 970 -10.44 5.22 -3.13
CA ILE A 970 -10.89 5.89 -1.91
C ILE A 970 -10.39 7.34 -1.96
N ILE A 971 -11.15 8.20 -2.63
CA ILE A 971 -10.96 9.64 -2.60
C ILE A 971 -11.14 10.07 -1.13
N PRO A 972 -10.11 10.62 -0.48
CA PRO A 972 -10.21 11.02 0.93
C PRO A 972 -11.27 12.11 1.09
N ASP A 973 -12.18 12.01 2.06
CA ASP A 973 -13.25 13.01 2.25
C ASP A 973 -12.73 14.40 2.70
N VAL A 974 -11.50 14.46 3.19
CA VAL A 974 -10.89 15.65 3.79
C VAL A 974 -9.51 15.93 3.22
N PHE A 975 -9.13 17.22 3.22
CA PHE A 975 -7.73 17.60 3.03
C PHE A 975 -6.93 17.21 4.27
N GLU A 976 -5.85 16.45 4.10
CA GLU A 976 -4.94 16.07 5.19
C GLU A 976 -3.48 16.32 4.79
N LEU A 977 -2.65 16.66 5.78
CA LEU A 977 -1.19 16.58 5.70
C LEU A 977 -0.77 15.56 6.74
N SER A 978 -0.05 14.51 6.35
CA SER A 978 0.47 13.48 7.25
C SER A 978 1.81 13.92 7.87
N GLN A 979 2.22 13.31 8.98
CA GLN A 979 3.57 13.53 9.49
C GLN A 979 4.58 12.86 8.57
N ASN A 980 5.65 13.58 8.24
CA ASN A 980 6.72 13.09 7.38
C ASN A 980 7.41 11.85 7.98
N TYR A 981 7.79 10.91 7.12
CA TYR A 981 8.41 9.65 7.53
C TYR A 981 9.63 9.30 6.67
N PRO A 982 10.78 8.93 7.25
CA PRO A 982 11.09 8.94 8.68
C PRO A 982 11.11 10.37 9.28
N ASN A 983 11.01 10.48 10.61
CA ASN A 983 11.21 11.71 11.37
C ASN A 983 11.59 11.37 12.84
N PRO A 984 12.81 11.67 13.33
CA PRO A 984 13.91 12.34 12.61
C PRO A 984 14.38 11.58 11.36
N PHE A 985 15.00 12.29 10.42
CA PHE A 985 15.42 11.73 9.13
C PHE A 985 16.88 12.07 8.80
N ASN A 986 17.56 11.20 8.05
CA ASN A 986 18.92 11.41 7.54
C ASN A 986 19.12 10.68 6.20
N PRO A 987 19.39 11.39 5.08
CA PRO A 987 19.03 12.77 4.78
C PRO A 987 17.65 12.87 4.10
N THR A 988 16.94 11.76 3.89
CA THR A 988 15.68 11.70 3.12
C THR A 988 14.45 11.42 4.00
N THR A 989 13.35 12.10 3.71
CA THR A 989 12.02 11.90 4.30
C THR A 989 10.91 12.05 3.25
N PHE A 990 9.77 11.40 3.45
CA PHE A 990 8.59 11.53 2.61
C PHE A 990 7.49 12.29 3.34
N ILE A 991 6.91 13.30 2.68
CA ILE A 991 5.77 14.08 3.15
C ILE A 991 4.53 13.64 2.36
N SER A 992 3.59 12.98 3.04
CA SER A 992 2.33 12.54 2.44
C SER A 992 1.18 13.52 2.73
N TYR A 993 0.24 13.66 1.80
CA TYR A 993 -0.95 14.49 1.94
C TYR A 993 -2.12 13.98 1.09
N SER A 994 -3.34 14.35 1.47
CA SER A 994 -4.59 13.85 0.90
C SER A 994 -5.43 15.01 0.38
N LEU A 995 -6.04 14.84 -0.80
CA LEU A 995 -6.87 15.84 -1.46
C LEU A 995 -8.27 15.26 -1.79
N PRO A 996 -9.39 15.84 -1.28
CA PRO A 996 -10.75 15.40 -1.59
C PRO A 996 -11.22 15.83 -2.99
N LYS A 997 -10.50 16.75 -3.62
CA LYS A 997 -10.78 17.26 -4.96
C LYS A 997 -9.51 17.82 -5.57
N ASN A 998 -9.49 17.94 -6.90
CA ASN A 998 -8.39 18.59 -7.62
C ASN A 998 -8.18 20.02 -7.07
N ALA A 999 -6.92 20.37 -6.81
CA ALA A 999 -6.55 21.67 -6.24
C ALA A 999 -5.14 22.08 -6.69
N PHE A 1000 -4.91 23.39 -6.79
CA PHE A 1000 -3.55 23.92 -6.86
C PHE A 1000 -2.88 23.76 -5.49
N VAL A 1001 -1.80 22.98 -5.44
CA VAL A 1001 -1.06 22.65 -4.22
C VAL A 1001 0.28 23.36 -4.22
N THR A 1002 0.55 24.05 -3.11
CA THR A 1002 1.91 24.47 -2.74
C THR A 1002 2.34 23.68 -1.51
N LEU A 1003 3.50 23.02 -1.55
CA LEU A 1003 4.13 22.37 -0.41
C LEU A 1003 5.56 22.91 -0.29
N LYS A 1004 5.83 23.66 0.78
CA LYS A 1004 7.09 24.37 0.99
C LYS A 1004 7.71 24.01 2.33
N VAL A 1005 9.04 23.97 2.35
CA VAL A 1005 9.86 23.77 3.55
C VAL A 1005 10.42 25.12 4.01
N TYR A 1006 10.46 25.32 5.31
CA TYR A 1006 10.93 26.51 6.00
C TYR A 1006 11.87 26.13 7.14
N ASP A 1007 12.81 27.02 7.47
CA ASP A 1007 13.59 26.91 8.69
C ASP A 1007 12.83 27.44 9.93
N MET A 1008 13.44 27.34 11.11
CA MET A 1008 12.83 27.85 12.36
C MET A 1008 12.69 29.38 12.42
N LEU A 1009 13.27 30.14 11.49
CA LEU A 1009 13.10 31.58 11.35
C LEU A 1009 11.99 31.93 10.33
N GLY A 1010 11.33 30.93 9.74
CA GLY A 1010 10.30 31.10 8.73
C GLY A 1010 10.83 31.43 7.34
N ARG A 1011 12.14 31.29 7.09
CA ARG A 1011 12.73 31.48 5.76
C ARG A 1011 12.46 30.26 4.91
N GLU A 1012 12.02 30.47 3.66
CA GLU A 1012 11.79 29.38 2.72
C GLU A 1012 13.11 28.69 2.34
N VAL A 1013 13.14 27.37 2.48
CA VAL A 1013 14.28 26.51 2.20
C VAL A 1013 14.17 25.88 0.80
N THR A 1014 12.99 25.33 0.49
CA THR A 1014 12.69 24.76 -0.83
C THR A 1014 11.18 24.61 -1.04
N SER A 1015 10.73 24.66 -2.29
CA SER A 1015 9.35 24.38 -2.71
C SER A 1015 9.27 23.00 -3.37
N LEU A 1016 8.69 22.03 -2.66
CA LEU A 1016 8.58 20.63 -3.11
C LEU A 1016 7.44 20.40 -4.10
N VAL A 1017 6.35 21.14 -3.96
CA VAL A 1017 5.20 21.14 -4.89
C VAL A 1017 4.74 22.57 -5.11
N ASN A 1018 4.43 22.92 -6.36
CA ASN A 1018 3.84 24.21 -6.75
C ASN A 1018 3.10 24.04 -8.09
N ARG A 1019 2.00 23.27 -8.09
CA ARG A 1019 1.23 22.91 -9.31
C ARG A 1019 -0.18 22.41 -8.97
N GLU A 1020 -1.03 22.26 -9.98
CA GLU A 1020 -2.27 21.48 -9.81
C GLU A 1020 -1.98 20.01 -9.52
N MET A 1021 -2.73 19.45 -8.58
CA MET A 1021 -2.72 18.06 -8.18
C MET A 1021 -4.16 17.52 -8.19
N VAL A 1022 -4.34 16.26 -8.61
CA VAL A 1022 -5.65 15.60 -8.65
C VAL A 1022 -6.11 15.14 -7.27
N ALA A 1023 -7.41 14.89 -7.10
CA ALA A 1023 -7.94 14.23 -5.90
C ALA A 1023 -7.22 12.88 -5.63
N GLY A 1024 -7.10 12.49 -4.35
CA GLY A 1024 -6.41 11.27 -3.93
C GLY A 1024 -5.30 11.50 -2.91
N ASN A 1025 -4.52 10.45 -2.65
CA ASN A 1025 -3.38 10.46 -1.73
C ASN A 1025 -2.07 10.66 -2.49
N HIS A 1026 -1.22 11.55 -1.98
CA HIS A 1026 0.05 11.96 -2.58
C HIS A 1026 1.20 11.79 -1.58
N SER A 1027 2.42 11.59 -2.10
CA SER A 1027 3.63 11.55 -1.28
C SER A 1027 4.80 12.18 -2.05
N VAL A 1028 5.62 12.97 -1.34
CA VAL A 1028 6.69 13.78 -1.94
C VAL A 1028 7.96 13.65 -1.10
N GLU A 1029 9.08 13.35 -1.75
CA GLU A 1029 10.38 13.24 -1.11
C GLU A 1029 10.99 14.62 -0.80
N TRP A 1030 11.60 14.78 0.36
CA TRP A 1030 12.60 15.80 0.62
C TRP A 1030 13.91 15.16 1.11
N ASN A 1031 15.00 15.48 0.44
CA ASN A 1031 16.34 14.96 0.69
C ASN A 1031 17.23 15.90 1.55
N GLY A 1032 16.63 16.83 2.30
CA GLY A 1032 17.39 17.77 3.12
C GLY A 1032 18.26 18.75 2.31
N ALA A 1033 17.85 19.09 1.08
CA ALA A 1033 18.49 20.12 0.26
C ALA A 1033 17.65 21.41 0.19
N ASP A 1034 18.32 22.54 0.00
CA ASP A 1034 17.69 23.82 -0.33
C ASP A 1034 17.30 23.91 -1.81
N GLN A 1035 16.67 25.03 -2.20
CA GLN A 1035 16.26 25.32 -3.59
C GLN A 1035 17.42 25.32 -4.60
N SER A 1036 18.67 25.47 -4.13
CA SER A 1036 19.89 25.43 -4.96
C SER A 1036 20.58 24.05 -4.96
N GLY A 1037 20.01 23.05 -4.28
CA GLY A 1037 20.56 21.70 -4.15
C GLY A 1037 21.61 21.52 -3.05
N ASN A 1038 21.89 22.54 -2.23
CA ASN A 1038 22.86 22.43 -1.14
C ASN A 1038 22.23 21.75 0.08
N ARG A 1039 22.99 20.91 0.79
CA ARG A 1039 22.51 20.27 2.02
C ARG A 1039 22.29 21.31 3.12
N VAL A 1040 21.13 21.25 3.76
CA VAL A 1040 20.83 22.09 4.93
C VAL A 1040 21.43 21.48 6.22
N ALA A 1041 21.50 22.27 7.28
CA ALA A 1041 22.08 21.85 8.55
C ALA A 1041 21.17 20.85 9.30
N SER A 1042 21.74 20.07 10.22
CA SER A 1042 20.93 19.32 11.21
C SER A 1042 20.10 20.30 12.04
N GLY A 1043 18.83 19.99 12.25
CA GLY A 1043 17.95 20.90 12.97
C GLY A 1043 16.47 20.61 12.76
N ALA A 1044 15.64 21.46 13.36
CA ALA A 1044 14.21 21.45 13.13
C ALA A 1044 13.86 22.26 11.87
N TYR A 1045 12.96 21.71 11.08
CA TYR A 1045 12.37 22.36 9.90
C TYR A 1045 10.85 22.26 9.98
N ILE A 1046 10.19 23.17 9.28
CA ILE A 1046 8.73 23.24 9.19
C ILE A 1046 8.35 23.04 7.74
N TYR A 1047 7.34 22.23 7.44
CA TYR A 1047 6.74 22.15 6.12
C TYR A 1047 5.27 22.54 6.18
N ARG A 1048 4.83 23.30 5.18
CA ARG A 1048 3.48 23.83 5.08
C ARG A 1048 2.90 23.50 3.71
N ILE A 1049 1.69 22.97 3.71
CA ILE A 1049 0.86 22.81 2.50
C ILE A 1049 -0.19 23.91 2.43
N SER A 1050 -0.52 24.34 1.21
CA SER A 1050 -1.72 25.12 0.91
C SER A 1050 -2.41 24.50 -0.31
N ALA A 1051 -3.69 24.16 -0.18
CA ALA A 1051 -4.52 23.56 -1.22
C ALA A 1051 -5.91 24.20 -1.20
N GLY A 1052 -6.13 25.20 -2.07
CA GLY A 1052 -7.29 26.08 -1.96
C GLY A 1052 -7.35 26.77 -0.59
N ASN A 1053 -8.46 26.60 0.14
CA ASN A 1053 -8.64 27.16 1.49
C ASN A 1053 -7.96 26.32 2.60
N PHE A 1054 -7.48 25.11 2.31
CA PHE A 1054 -6.80 24.27 3.30
C PHE A 1054 -5.35 24.69 3.45
N ILE A 1055 -4.94 24.99 4.68
CA ILE A 1055 -3.56 25.23 5.07
C ILE A 1055 -3.24 24.32 6.26
N SER A 1056 -2.15 23.56 6.16
CA SER A 1056 -1.65 22.73 7.26
C SER A 1056 -0.14 22.78 7.34
N THR A 1057 0.39 22.70 8.56
CA THR A 1057 1.81 22.92 8.87
C THR A 1057 2.26 21.87 9.88
N LYS A 1058 3.42 21.26 9.65
CA LYS A 1058 4.04 20.27 10.54
C LYS A 1058 5.54 20.45 10.66
N LYS A 1059 6.13 19.79 11.66
CA LYS A 1059 7.55 19.91 12.04
C LYS A 1059 8.30 18.61 11.80
N MET A 1060 9.48 18.73 11.21
CA MET A 1060 10.44 17.65 10.98
C MET A 1060 11.80 17.94 11.60
N ILE A 1061 12.57 16.88 11.88
CA ILE A 1061 13.91 16.97 12.48
C ILE A 1061 14.90 16.29 11.53
N MET A 1062 15.81 17.08 10.97
CA MET A 1062 16.92 16.57 10.15
C MET A 1062 18.11 16.23 11.05
N LEU A 1063 18.63 15.02 10.89
CA LEU A 1063 19.93 14.59 11.42
C LEU A 1063 20.93 14.52 10.25
N LYS A 1064 22.22 14.67 10.57
CA LYS A 1064 23.34 14.55 9.63
C LYS A 1064 24.20 13.38 10.06
#